data_AF-A0A2A9FMP2-F1
#
_entry.id   AF-A0A2A9FMP2-F1
#
_cell.length_a   1.000
_cell.length_b   1.000
_cell.length_c   1.000
_cell.angle_alpha   90.00
_cell.angle_beta   90.00
_cell.angle_gamma   90.00
#
_symmetry.space_group_name_H-M   'P 1'
#
loop_
_entity.id
_entity.type
_entity.pdbx_description
1 polymer ?
#
loop_
_entity_poly.entity_id
_entity_poly.type
_entity_poly.pdbx_seq_one_letter_code
_entity_poly.pdbx_strand_id
1 'polypeptide(L)'
;MTTPSRWLIALLFCFGIGGALLSSRILAATTLLIAIAGMVIGYRKILYNNGWDKPKELRLLHFAFWFFVLVSTASWALEGFSYEGGKTLGTHARFILLWPLLLAFTYARIGATTVFVGTALLSVSTLALLMAALISGSGSVEQLLNGRFGGGINPISFGNIALLGGMITLTGGIYFLHIQRQLTGFLLLFLGAATLAVAMLSQTRSNLVALPVLLLLLMPLLGKRLRIVLAIAIPVILAGALISNDRMADSIRNLVQNHNPDLGIAIRFEVWGQAWQMFSENPLTGAGLGGYSRGIEAAVASGQAPEVLLQCCTGHAHSDFFNVAATSGISGILSWALLLLIPLALFGRHLFSTHKPSAHLAVTGTMISAGYFLFGLTEATFNRTLFLTFYLLSISGVAAALVHELSASCTGRRSVKVSATIITKNEEHHIADCLQSARLVADEIIVLDSGSTDRTVEIAKQYADIVEVTDWPGFGVQKQRALEKATGDWVLSLDADERITPELGREINHRLAAPDADAYKLPWAVTIYGARLDFGRSGRAPLRLFRREGVSFSDALVHERILIPKGRKTRTLRGRLTHYTHRDFGHSLEKSAKYAWLGSLEKHRRGKKNRTMIYPTVRGVLTFIQVYFIRFGFLDGAVGYLTAVTYAQVTFNKYAGLWTLHRKDS
;
A
#
# COMPACT_ATOMS: atom_id res chain seq x y z
N MET A 1 18.32 -14.94 18.46
CA MET A 1 18.95 -14.09 17.42
C MET A 1 19.22 -12.73 18.04
N THR A 2 20.49 -12.38 18.16
CA THR A 2 21.03 -11.23 18.92
C THR A 2 21.05 -9.96 18.05
N THR A 3 21.27 -8.78 18.66
CA THR A 3 21.48 -7.47 17.99
C THR A 3 22.35 -7.48 16.71
N PRO A 4 23.44 -8.27 16.57
CA PRO A 4 24.22 -8.35 15.33
C PRO A 4 23.42 -8.86 14.11
N SER A 5 22.39 -9.67 14.32
CA SER A 5 21.56 -10.17 13.19
C SER A 5 20.72 -9.08 12.51
N ARG A 6 20.35 -8.01 13.24
CA ARG A 6 19.60 -6.87 12.68
C ARG A 6 20.46 -5.99 11.79
N TRP A 7 21.68 -5.70 12.25
CA TRP A 7 22.65 -4.89 11.50
C TRP A 7 23.06 -5.56 10.19
N LEU A 8 23.23 -6.89 10.18
CA LEU A 8 23.56 -7.63 8.98
C LEU A 8 22.48 -7.49 7.88
N ILE A 9 21.19 -7.57 8.25
CA ILE A 9 20.08 -7.39 7.30
C ILE A 9 20.10 -5.97 6.69
N ALA A 10 20.34 -4.95 7.51
CA ALA A 10 20.45 -3.57 7.06
C ALA A 10 21.65 -3.37 6.11
N LEU A 11 22.81 -3.96 6.43
CA LEU A 11 23.99 -3.93 5.58
C LEU A 11 23.74 -4.63 4.24
N LEU A 12 23.15 -5.83 4.25
CA LEU A 12 22.82 -6.57 3.04
C LEU A 12 21.85 -5.78 2.14
N PHE A 13 20.89 -5.07 2.73
CA PHE A 13 20.02 -4.16 1.97
C PHE A 13 20.83 -3.04 1.29
N CYS A 14 21.71 -2.36 2.04
CA CYS A 14 22.57 -1.32 1.50
C CYS A 14 23.48 -1.82 0.37
N PHE A 15 24.09 -3.00 0.54
CA PHE A 15 24.92 -3.63 -0.49
C PHE A 15 24.11 -4.06 -1.72
N GLY A 16 22.89 -4.59 -1.53
CA GLY A 16 22.03 -5.02 -2.63
C GLY A 16 21.59 -3.83 -3.49
N ILE A 17 21.10 -2.77 -2.86
CA ILE A 17 20.70 -1.54 -3.56
C ILE A 17 21.92 -0.86 -4.17
N GLY A 18 23.02 -0.70 -3.41
CA GLY A 18 24.23 -0.03 -3.87
C GLY A 18 24.91 -0.73 -5.04
N GLY A 19 24.98 -2.06 -4.99
CA GLY A 19 25.62 -2.89 -6.01
C GLY A 19 24.74 -3.21 -7.23
N ALA A 20 23.50 -2.69 -7.29
CA ALA A 20 22.54 -3.06 -8.33
C ALA A 20 23.05 -2.82 -9.75
N LEU A 21 23.72 -1.69 -9.99
CA LEU A 21 24.30 -1.34 -11.30
C LEU A 21 25.69 -1.93 -11.53
N LEU A 22 26.41 -2.31 -10.48
CA LEU A 22 27.71 -2.98 -10.59
C LEU A 22 27.55 -4.43 -11.05
N SER A 23 26.58 -5.14 -10.47
CA SER A 23 26.32 -6.53 -10.79
C SER A 23 24.92 -6.96 -10.38
N SER A 24 24.15 -7.46 -11.35
CA SER A 24 22.84 -8.08 -11.09
C SER A 24 22.94 -9.30 -10.16
N ARG A 25 24.11 -9.96 -10.09
CA ARG A 25 24.37 -11.08 -9.19
C ARG A 25 24.46 -10.63 -7.73
N ILE A 26 25.07 -9.48 -7.45
CA ILE A 26 25.15 -8.91 -6.09
C ILE A 26 23.75 -8.60 -5.58
N LEU A 27 22.93 -7.93 -6.39
CA LEU A 27 21.55 -7.62 -6.07
C LEU A 27 20.72 -8.89 -5.83
N ALA A 28 20.85 -9.92 -6.68
CA ALA A 28 20.13 -11.17 -6.51
C ALA A 28 20.59 -11.94 -5.24
N ALA A 29 21.89 -12.04 -5.00
CA ALA A 29 22.44 -12.78 -3.86
C ALA A 29 22.06 -12.14 -2.52
N THR A 30 22.20 -10.82 -2.40
CA THR A 30 21.79 -10.08 -1.18
C THR A 30 20.29 -10.21 -0.94
N THR A 31 19.45 -10.08 -1.98
CA THR A 31 17.99 -10.27 -1.89
C THR A 31 17.66 -11.68 -1.37
N LEU A 32 18.32 -12.71 -1.90
CA LEU A 32 18.10 -14.09 -1.48
C LEU A 32 18.53 -14.32 -0.03
N LEU A 33 19.70 -13.82 0.39
CA LEU A 33 20.19 -13.94 1.77
C LEU A 33 19.24 -13.27 2.78
N ILE A 34 18.73 -12.09 2.46
CA ILE A 34 17.73 -11.40 3.31
C ILE A 34 16.44 -12.21 3.36
N ALA A 35 15.98 -12.76 2.22
CA ALA A 35 14.78 -13.58 2.17
C ALA A 35 14.94 -14.86 3.02
N ILE A 36 16.09 -15.54 2.97
CA ILE A 36 16.39 -16.71 3.82
C ILE A 36 16.30 -16.32 5.30
N ALA A 37 16.92 -15.21 5.71
CA ALA A 37 16.80 -14.72 7.08
C ALA A 37 15.33 -14.48 7.47
N GLY A 38 14.55 -13.89 6.56
CA GLY A 38 13.11 -13.67 6.71
C GLY A 38 12.30 -14.96 6.87
N MET A 39 12.62 -16.00 6.09
CA MET A 39 12.00 -17.32 6.23
C MET A 39 12.29 -17.94 7.59
N VAL A 40 13.54 -17.85 8.08
CA VAL A 40 13.92 -18.33 9.42
C VAL A 40 13.15 -17.59 10.52
N ILE A 41 13.03 -16.26 10.41
CA ILE A 41 12.26 -15.41 11.33
C ILE A 41 10.78 -15.80 11.34
N GLY A 42 10.21 -16.03 10.14
CA GLY A 42 8.83 -16.47 9.95
C GLY A 42 8.56 -17.85 10.53
N TYR A 43 9.42 -18.83 10.22
CA TYR A 43 9.33 -20.20 10.72
C TYR A 43 9.36 -20.26 12.25
N ARG A 44 10.25 -19.48 12.88
CA ARG A 44 10.35 -19.37 14.34
C ARG A 44 9.27 -18.49 14.97
N LYS A 45 8.35 -17.91 14.18
CA LYS A 45 7.29 -16.99 14.61
C LYS A 45 7.78 -15.84 15.50
N ILE A 46 9.04 -15.39 15.32
CA ILE A 46 9.69 -14.44 16.25
C ILE A 46 8.89 -13.14 16.36
N LEU A 47 8.41 -12.62 15.24
CA LEU A 47 7.61 -11.39 15.23
C LEU A 47 6.26 -11.58 15.94
N TYR A 48 5.54 -12.65 15.64
CA TYR A 48 4.22 -12.93 16.22
C TYR A 48 4.30 -13.16 17.74
N ASN A 49 5.32 -13.87 18.21
CA ASN A 49 5.53 -14.10 19.64
C ASN A 49 5.86 -12.79 20.39
N ASN A 50 6.32 -11.75 19.70
CA ASN A 50 6.57 -10.41 20.25
C ASN A 50 5.40 -9.44 20.02
N GLY A 51 4.20 -9.94 19.75
CA GLY A 51 3.01 -9.12 19.56
C GLY A 51 2.98 -8.33 18.25
N TRP A 52 3.78 -8.73 17.24
CA TRP A 52 3.68 -8.09 15.92
C TRP A 52 2.35 -8.44 15.26
N ASP A 53 1.52 -7.42 15.13
CA ASP A 53 0.29 -7.49 14.37
C ASP A 53 0.54 -7.11 12.90
N LYS A 54 0.09 -7.96 11.97
CA LYS A 54 0.37 -7.81 10.54
C LYS A 54 -0.30 -6.53 10.02
N PRO A 55 0.43 -5.50 9.54
CA PRO A 55 -0.21 -4.32 8.98
C PRO A 55 -1.03 -4.66 7.73
N LYS A 56 -2.22 -4.07 7.61
CA LYS A 56 -3.10 -4.26 6.44
C LYS A 56 -2.38 -3.91 5.13
N GLU A 57 -1.58 -2.85 5.17
CA GLU A 57 -0.81 -2.33 4.04
C GLU A 57 0.17 -3.37 3.50
N LEU A 58 0.88 -4.07 4.40
CA LEU A 58 1.82 -5.12 4.01
C LEU A 58 1.12 -6.38 3.48
N ARG A 59 -0.08 -6.71 4.00
CA ARG A 59 -0.92 -7.79 3.46
C ARG A 59 -1.38 -7.49 2.02
N LEU A 60 -1.76 -6.24 1.75
CA LEU A 60 -2.20 -5.84 0.41
C LEU A 60 -1.02 -5.83 -0.58
N LEU A 61 0.16 -5.39 -0.14
CA LEU A 61 1.39 -5.47 -0.92
C LEU A 61 1.74 -6.93 -1.25
N HIS A 62 1.66 -7.82 -0.26
CA HIS A 62 1.87 -9.25 -0.42
C HIS A 62 0.95 -9.86 -1.49
N PHE A 63 -0.34 -9.52 -1.43
CA PHE A 63 -1.31 -9.94 -2.42
C PHE A 63 -0.93 -9.48 -3.83
N ALA A 64 -0.53 -8.22 -4.04
CA ALA A 64 -0.20 -7.71 -5.37
C ALA A 64 0.92 -8.52 -6.05
N PHE A 65 1.98 -8.81 -5.30
CA PHE A 65 3.13 -9.56 -5.79
C PHE A 65 2.79 -11.04 -6.02
N TRP A 66 2.08 -11.68 -5.10
CA TRP A 66 1.67 -13.08 -5.27
C TRP A 66 0.64 -13.26 -6.37
N PHE A 67 -0.27 -12.31 -6.56
CA PHE A 67 -1.26 -12.36 -7.61
C PHE A 67 -0.59 -12.28 -9.00
N PHE A 68 0.46 -11.47 -9.16
CA PHE A 68 1.26 -11.45 -10.39
C PHE A 68 1.93 -12.80 -10.67
N VAL A 69 2.49 -13.45 -9.65
CA VAL A 69 3.08 -14.79 -9.80
C VAL A 69 2.01 -15.82 -10.14
N LEU A 70 0.85 -15.78 -9.47
CA LEU A 70 -0.25 -16.70 -9.72
C LEU A 70 -0.76 -16.60 -11.17
N VAL A 71 -0.95 -15.37 -11.67
CA VAL A 71 -1.35 -15.12 -13.06
C VAL A 71 -0.29 -15.64 -14.03
N SER A 72 0.99 -15.41 -13.74
CA SER A 72 2.10 -15.94 -14.56
C SER A 72 2.11 -17.46 -14.59
N THR A 73 1.94 -18.11 -13.44
CA THR A 73 1.87 -19.58 -13.33
C THR A 73 0.66 -20.12 -14.08
N ALA A 74 -0.50 -19.46 -13.96
CA ALA A 74 -1.71 -19.85 -14.69
C ALA A 74 -1.53 -19.71 -16.20
N SER A 75 -0.94 -18.61 -16.68
CA SER A 75 -0.61 -18.41 -18.10
C SER A 75 0.33 -19.49 -18.62
N TRP A 76 1.38 -19.84 -17.87
CA TRP A 76 2.30 -20.94 -18.23
C TRP A 76 1.61 -22.32 -18.28
N ALA A 77 0.74 -22.59 -17.32
CA ALA A 77 -0.01 -23.85 -17.27
C ALA A 77 -1.01 -23.97 -18.43
N LEU A 78 -1.74 -22.89 -18.73
CA LEU A 78 -2.70 -22.83 -19.84
C LEU A 78 -2.03 -22.97 -21.21
N GLU A 79 -0.79 -22.50 -21.34
CA GLU A 79 0.01 -22.65 -22.56
C GLU A 79 0.53 -24.10 -22.76
N GLY A 80 0.46 -24.96 -21.74
CA GLY A 80 0.97 -26.33 -21.80
C GLY A 80 2.44 -26.48 -21.36
N PHE A 81 2.88 -25.67 -20.40
CA PHE A 81 4.18 -25.81 -19.74
C PHE A 81 5.41 -25.66 -20.67
N SER A 82 5.37 -24.71 -21.60
CA SER A 82 6.48 -24.45 -22.53
C SER A 82 7.78 -24.08 -21.80
N TYR A 83 8.93 -24.45 -22.37
CA TYR A 83 10.24 -24.15 -21.80
C TYR A 83 10.50 -22.64 -21.66
N GLU A 84 10.21 -21.86 -22.72
CA GLU A 84 10.33 -20.40 -22.67
C GLU A 84 9.40 -19.76 -21.64
N GLY A 85 8.17 -20.29 -21.51
CA GLY A 85 7.26 -19.88 -20.45
C GLY A 85 7.82 -20.18 -19.06
N GLY A 86 8.47 -21.32 -18.87
CA GLY A 86 9.12 -21.70 -17.61
C GLY A 86 10.28 -20.79 -17.22
N LYS A 87 11.08 -20.35 -18.21
CA LYS A 87 12.18 -19.38 -18.01
C LYS A 87 11.66 -18.01 -17.57
N THR A 88 10.58 -17.54 -18.20
CA THR A 88 9.90 -16.29 -17.82
C THR A 88 9.30 -16.41 -16.43
N LEU A 89 8.61 -17.52 -16.14
CA LEU A 89 8.06 -17.79 -14.81
C LEU A 89 9.16 -17.83 -13.74
N GLY A 90 10.32 -18.41 -14.02
CA GLY A 90 11.47 -18.39 -13.11
C GLY A 90 11.94 -16.98 -12.74
N THR A 91 11.78 -16.01 -13.66
CA THR A 91 12.03 -14.60 -13.37
C THR A 91 10.95 -14.00 -12.47
N HIS A 92 9.68 -14.26 -12.78
CA HIS A 92 8.54 -13.75 -12.01
C HIS A 92 8.45 -14.35 -10.60
N ALA A 93 8.84 -15.61 -10.42
CA ALA A 93 8.80 -16.34 -9.16
C ALA A 93 9.59 -15.67 -8.02
N ARG A 94 10.57 -14.80 -8.35
CA ARG A 94 11.29 -14.00 -7.35
C ARG A 94 10.36 -13.12 -6.51
N PHE A 95 9.21 -12.69 -7.04
CA PHE A 95 8.23 -11.92 -6.28
C PHE A 95 7.62 -12.66 -5.08
N ILE A 96 7.70 -14.00 -5.05
CA ILE A 96 7.35 -14.81 -3.86
C ILE A 96 8.17 -14.37 -2.63
N LEU A 97 9.41 -13.91 -2.84
CA LEU A 97 10.33 -13.51 -1.77
C LEU A 97 9.89 -12.22 -1.07
N LEU A 98 8.88 -11.50 -1.55
CA LEU A 98 8.38 -10.27 -0.92
C LEU A 98 8.06 -10.47 0.57
N TRP A 99 7.33 -11.52 0.94
CA TRP A 99 6.92 -11.70 2.34
C TRP A 99 8.11 -12.03 3.26
N PRO A 100 9.01 -12.98 2.91
CA PRO A 100 10.25 -13.15 3.64
C PRO A 100 11.06 -11.85 3.79
N LEU A 101 11.21 -11.05 2.72
CA LEU A 101 11.89 -9.75 2.80
C LEU A 101 11.22 -8.81 3.80
N LEU A 102 9.89 -8.68 3.76
CA LEU A 102 9.13 -7.86 4.70
C LEU A 102 9.32 -8.33 6.15
N LEU A 103 9.33 -9.64 6.42
CA LEU A 103 9.60 -10.17 7.76
C LEU A 103 11.02 -9.84 8.23
N ALA A 104 12.02 -10.02 7.37
CA ALA A 104 13.41 -9.70 7.67
C ALA A 104 13.59 -8.20 8.00
N PHE A 105 13.02 -7.32 7.17
CA PHE A 105 13.11 -5.88 7.36
C PHE A 105 12.33 -5.36 8.57
N THR A 106 11.14 -5.92 8.82
CA THR A 106 10.35 -5.59 10.02
C THR A 106 11.09 -6.01 11.29
N TYR A 107 11.73 -7.19 11.28
CA TYR A 107 12.56 -7.65 12.39
C TYR A 107 13.82 -6.79 12.59
N ALA A 108 14.47 -6.40 11.49
CA ALA A 108 15.66 -5.55 11.51
C ALA A 108 15.35 -4.10 11.92
N ARG A 109 14.07 -3.69 11.86
CA ARG A 109 13.61 -2.31 12.13
C ARG A 109 14.35 -1.28 11.26
N ILE A 110 14.47 -1.58 9.98
CA ILE A 110 15.07 -0.63 9.03
C ILE A 110 14.30 0.70 9.06
N GLY A 111 15.03 1.81 9.04
CA GLY A 111 14.46 3.15 9.08
C GLY A 111 14.82 3.98 7.84
N ALA A 112 14.39 5.24 7.84
CA ALA A 112 14.65 6.16 6.72
C ALA A 112 16.14 6.30 6.41
N THR A 113 16.98 6.41 7.45
CA THR A 113 18.43 6.54 7.31
C THR A 113 19.05 5.35 6.55
N THR A 114 18.65 4.12 6.86
CA THR A 114 19.15 2.91 6.17
C THR A 114 18.78 2.92 4.69
N VAL A 115 17.54 3.29 4.37
CA VAL A 115 17.06 3.38 2.99
C VAL A 115 17.89 4.39 2.19
N PHE A 116 18.09 5.59 2.73
CA PHE A 116 18.81 6.66 2.02
C PHE A 116 20.32 6.44 1.92
N VAL A 117 20.93 5.75 2.89
CA VAL A 117 22.33 5.31 2.78
C VAL A 117 22.47 4.27 1.68
N GLY A 118 21.58 3.28 1.62
CA GLY A 118 21.59 2.27 0.55
C GLY A 118 21.46 2.87 -0.85
N THR A 119 20.59 3.87 -1.02
CA THR A 119 20.43 4.56 -2.30
C THR A 119 21.59 5.50 -2.61
N ALA A 120 22.19 6.14 -1.61
CA ALA A 120 23.42 6.92 -1.82
C ALA A 120 24.57 6.03 -2.33
N LEU A 121 24.70 4.80 -1.83
CA LEU A 121 25.70 3.84 -2.36
C LEU A 121 25.45 3.47 -3.83
N LEU A 122 24.19 3.43 -4.28
CA LEU A 122 23.85 3.22 -5.69
C LEU A 122 24.35 4.39 -6.54
N SER A 123 24.15 5.62 -6.07
CA SER A 123 24.69 6.81 -6.72
C SER A 123 26.22 6.80 -6.75
N VAL A 124 26.90 6.50 -5.64
CA VAL A 124 28.37 6.33 -5.61
C VAL A 124 28.83 5.31 -6.65
N SER A 125 28.17 4.15 -6.71
CA SER A 125 28.51 3.08 -7.65
C SER A 125 28.30 3.52 -9.10
N THR A 126 27.26 4.32 -9.37
CA THR A 126 26.98 4.88 -10.70
C THR A 126 28.10 5.83 -11.16
N LEU A 127 28.55 6.71 -10.27
CA LEU A 127 29.68 7.61 -10.54
C LEU A 127 31.01 6.84 -10.66
N ALA A 128 31.22 5.82 -9.85
CA ALA A 128 32.40 4.97 -9.94
C ALA A 128 32.48 4.26 -11.31
N LEU A 129 31.35 3.78 -11.85
CA LEU A 129 31.28 3.20 -13.20
C LEU A 129 31.61 4.22 -14.28
N LEU A 130 31.13 5.47 -14.15
CA LEU A 130 31.49 6.54 -15.07
C LEU A 130 32.99 6.85 -15.00
N MET A 131 33.54 7.00 -13.80
CA MET A 131 34.97 7.26 -13.62
C MET A 131 35.83 6.11 -14.14
N ALA A 132 35.44 4.86 -13.89
CA ALA A 132 36.13 3.69 -14.44
C ALA A 132 36.11 3.68 -15.97
N ALA A 133 34.97 4.02 -16.59
CA ALA A 133 34.89 4.15 -18.05
C ALA A 133 35.81 5.25 -18.60
N LEU A 134 35.87 6.41 -17.93
CA LEU A 134 36.77 7.51 -18.29
C LEU A 134 38.26 7.14 -18.14
N ILE A 135 38.62 6.38 -17.10
CA ILE A 135 40.00 5.94 -16.83
C ILE A 135 40.44 4.81 -17.78
N SER A 136 39.55 3.87 -18.07
CA SER A 136 39.85 2.66 -18.87
C SER A 136 39.98 2.90 -20.38
N GLY A 137 39.74 4.12 -20.86
CA GLY A 137 40.17 4.51 -22.21
C GLY A 137 39.28 4.06 -23.37
N SER A 138 37.95 4.04 -23.22
CA SER A 138 37.05 4.04 -24.39
C SER A 138 36.59 5.47 -24.72
N GLY A 139 37.53 6.28 -25.22
CA GLY A 139 37.26 7.54 -25.91
C GLY A 139 37.53 8.83 -25.15
N SER A 140 37.86 9.89 -25.90
CA SER A 140 37.77 11.27 -25.43
C SER A 140 36.38 11.52 -24.82
N VAL A 141 36.24 12.56 -23.98
CA VAL A 141 34.93 13.01 -23.45
C VAL A 141 33.86 13.05 -24.56
N GLU A 142 34.27 13.40 -25.77
CA GLU A 142 33.48 13.43 -26.99
C GLU A 142 32.90 12.06 -27.41
N GLN A 143 33.66 10.96 -27.35
CA GLN A 143 33.14 9.62 -27.65
C GLN A 143 32.15 9.12 -26.59
N LEU A 144 32.35 9.50 -25.32
CA LEU A 144 31.44 9.14 -24.24
C LEU A 144 30.14 9.96 -24.27
N LEU A 145 30.19 11.20 -24.77
CA LEU A 145 29.03 12.05 -25.05
C LEU A 145 28.27 11.60 -26.32
N ASN A 146 28.99 11.12 -27.34
CA ASN A 146 28.42 10.65 -28.61
C ASN A 146 27.89 9.20 -28.52
N GLY A 147 28.35 8.42 -27.55
CA GLY A 147 27.90 7.04 -27.29
C GLY A 147 26.80 6.95 -26.22
N ARG A 148 26.04 5.85 -26.23
CA ARG A 148 25.03 5.57 -25.18
C ARG A 148 25.70 4.95 -23.96
N PHE A 149 25.89 5.74 -22.91
CA PHE A 149 26.51 5.23 -21.69
C PHE A 149 25.62 4.20 -20.98
N GLY A 150 26.18 3.01 -20.72
CA GLY A 150 25.48 1.91 -20.05
C GLY A 150 26.23 1.30 -18.87
N GLY A 151 27.42 1.81 -18.50
CA GLY A 151 28.19 1.30 -17.36
C GLY A 151 28.49 -0.19 -17.39
N GLY A 152 28.68 -0.77 -18.59
CA GLY A 152 28.92 -2.22 -18.76
C GLY A 152 27.65 -3.09 -18.80
N ILE A 153 26.46 -2.48 -18.74
CA ILE A 153 25.16 -3.16 -18.94
C ILE A 153 24.34 -2.45 -20.02
N ASN A 154 23.12 -2.94 -20.28
CA ASN A 154 22.21 -2.32 -21.24
C ASN A 154 21.92 -0.85 -20.87
N PRO A 155 22.12 0.12 -21.79
CA PRO A 155 21.94 1.55 -21.50
C PRO A 155 20.53 1.94 -21.03
N ILE A 156 19.48 1.24 -21.48
CA ILE A 156 18.10 1.49 -21.02
C ILE A 156 17.93 1.08 -19.56
N SER A 157 18.45 -0.12 -19.23
CA SER A 157 18.40 -0.64 -17.86
C SER A 157 19.21 0.22 -16.89
N PHE A 158 20.42 0.58 -17.31
CA PHE A 158 21.29 1.47 -16.56
C PHE A 158 20.64 2.84 -16.34
N GLY A 159 20.21 3.50 -17.41
CA GLY A 159 19.64 4.83 -17.39
C GLY A 159 18.42 4.94 -16.46
N ASN A 160 17.48 4.01 -16.55
CA ASN A 160 16.25 4.03 -15.75
C ASN A 160 16.53 3.82 -14.25
N ILE A 161 17.41 2.87 -13.90
CA ILE A 161 17.76 2.60 -12.48
C ILE A 161 18.63 3.72 -11.92
N ALA A 162 19.56 4.27 -12.70
CA ALA A 162 20.38 5.41 -12.30
C ALA A 162 19.52 6.66 -12.09
N LEU A 163 18.55 6.94 -12.96
CA LEU A 163 17.60 8.04 -12.81
C LEU A 163 16.83 7.91 -11.50
N LEU A 164 16.23 6.73 -11.27
CA LEU A 164 15.46 6.47 -10.06
C LEU A 164 16.33 6.55 -8.80
N GLY A 165 17.53 5.97 -8.85
CA GLY A 165 18.53 6.05 -7.78
C GLY A 165 18.92 7.49 -7.45
N GLY A 166 19.23 8.30 -8.46
CA GLY A 166 19.56 9.72 -8.31
C GLY A 166 18.42 10.52 -7.67
N MET A 167 17.18 10.32 -8.12
CA MET A 167 15.99 10.98 -7.54
C MET A 167 15.74 10.60 -6.08
N ILE A 168 15.95 9.32 -5.73
CA ILE A 168 15.81 8.86 -4.35
C ILE A 168 16.97 9.39 -3.48
N THR A 169 18.19 9.46 -4.02
CA THR A 169 19.34 10.07 -3.33
C THR A 169 19.12 11.56 -3.08
N LEU A 170 18.52 12.30 -4.02
CA LEU A 170 18.07 13.69 -3.77
C LEU A 170 17.06 13.78 -2.64
N THR A 171 16.08 12.87 -2.61
CA THR A 171 15.11 12.76 -1.51
C THR A 171 15.82 12.52 -0.18
N GLY A 172 16.84 11.66 -0.16
CA GLY A 172 17.72 11.44 0.99
C GLY A 172 18.49 12.68 1.41
N GLY A 173 19.04 13.44 0.46
CA GLY A 173 19.70 14.71 0.73
C GLY A 173 18.79 15.71 1.46
N ILE A 174 17.55 15.88 0.97
CA ILE A 174 16.53 16.71 1.62
C ILE A 174 16.22 16.19 3.03
N TYR A 175 16.13 14.87 3.22
CA TYR A 175 15.91 14.26 4.53
C TYR A 175 17.04 14.61 5.52
N PHE A 176 18.30 14.44 5.12
CA PHE A 176 19.45 14.73 5.99
C PHE A 176 19.57 16.22 6.34
N LEU A 177 19.20 17.12 5.43
CA LEU A 177 19.08 18.55 5.75
C LEU A 177 18.01 18.82 6.83
N HIS A 178 16.85 18.14 6.76
CA HIS A 178 15.79 18.31 7.75
C HIS A 178 16.16 17.80 9.15
N ILE A 179 16.99 16.77 9.25
CA ILE A 179 17.49 16.26 10.53
C ILE A 179 18.82 16.92 10.98
N GLN A 180 19.09 18.13 10.47
CA GLN A 180 20.23 18.98 10.84
C GLN A 180 21.62 18.37 10.55
N ARG A 181 21.71 17.45 9.59
CA ARG A 181 22.99 16.89 9.09
C ARG A 181 23.38 17.54 7.77
N GLN A 182 23.79 18.81 7.84
CA GLN A 182 24.00 19.64 6.65
C GLN A 182 25.03 19.06 5.67
N LEU A 183 26.20 18.64 6.16
CA LEU A 183 27.26 18.08 5.31
C LEU A 183 26.78 16.86 4.53
N THR A 184 26.14 15.90 5.22
CA THR A 184 25.58 14.70 4.58
C THR A 184 24.45 15.07 3.61
N GLY A 185 23.60 16.03 3.97
CA GLY A 185 22.51 16.50 3.11
C GLY A 185 23.02 17.09 1.79
N PHE A 186 23.96 18.03 1.85
CA PHE A 186 24.56 18.63 0.66
C PHE A 186 25.34 17.62 -0.19
N LEU A 187 26.09 16.70 0.45
CA LEU A 187 26.78 15.63 -0.26
C LEU A 187 25.80 14.76 -1.05
N LEU A 188 24.70 14.33 -0.43
CA LEU A 188 23.69 13.50 -1.10
C LEU A 188 22.93 14.27 -2.20
N LEU A 189 22.67 15.56 -2.01
CA LEU A 189 22.10 16.39 -3.07
C LEU A 189 23.02 16.48 -4.30
N PHE A 190 24.31 16.75 -4.07
CA PHE A 190 25.31 16.76 -5.14
C PHE A 190 25.41 15.39 -5.82
N LEU A 191 25.52 14.33 -5.03
CA LEU A 191 25.64 12.97 -5.51
C LEU A 191 24.41 12.54 -6.33
N GLY A 192 23.20 12.88 -5.87
CA GLY A 192 21.95 12.63 -6.59
C GLY A 192 21.90 13.41 -7.92
N ALA A 193 22.25 14.70 -7.91
CA ALA A 193 22.29 15.54 -9.11
C ALA A 193 23.32 15.03 -10.14
N ALA A 194 24.51 14.64 -9.68
CA ALA A 194 25.53 14.06 -10.55
C ALA A 194 25.06 12.72 -11.15
N THR A 195 24.41 11.86 -10.35
CA THR A 195 23.82 10.60 -10.83
C THR A 195 22.74 10.84 -11.90
N LEU A 196 21.92 11.88 -11.73
CA LEU A 196 20.91 12.27 -12.73
C LEU A 196 21.58 12.67 -14.05
N ALA A 197 22.66 13.44 -14.01
CA ALA A 197 23.43 13.78 -15.20
C ALA A 197 24.00 12.51 -15.88
N VAL A 198 24.57 11.58 -15.11
CA VAL A 198 25.05 10.29 -15.65
C VAL A 198 23.91 9.48 -16.27
N ALA A 199 22.72 9.47 -15.64
CA ALA A 199 21.55 8.79 -16.17
C ALA A 199 21.10 9.37 -17.51
N MET A 200 21.27 10.68 -17.75
CA MET A 200 20.95 11.30 -19.04
C MET A 200 21.92 10.90 -20.15
N LEU A 201 23.19 10.57 -19.83
CA LEU A 201 24.17 10.06 -20.81
C LEU A 201 23.77 8.72 -21.45
N SER A 202 22.80 8.00 -20.87
CA SER A 202 22.22 6.81 -21.49
C SER A 202 21.36 7.11 -22.73
N GLN A 203 21.00 8.40 -22.93
CA GLN A 203 20.12 8.91 -23.97
C GLN A 203 18.80 8.12 -24.08
N THR A 204 18.22 7.77 -22.94
CA THR A 204 17.00 6.97 -22.86
C THR A 204 15.76 7.85 -22.90
N ARG A 205 14.87 7.60 -23.87
CA ARG A 205 13.61 8.35 -24.03
C ARG A 205 12.70 8.22 -22.80
N SER A 206 12.69 7.06 -22.16
CA SER A 206 11.97 6.80 -20.91
C SER A 206 12.41 7.74 -19.79
N ASN A 207 13.71 8.07 -19.71
CA ASN A 207 14.22 8.99 -18.70
C ASN A 207 13.72 10.42 -18.90
N LEU A 208 13.60 10.88 -20.14
CA LEU A 208 13.07 12.21 -20.47
C LEU A 208 11.60 12.35 -20.07
N VAL A 209 10.80 11.29 -20.26
CA VAL A 209 9.39 11.27 -19.85
C VAL A 209 9.24 11.15 -18.33
N ALA A 210 10.08 10.32 -17.69
CA ALA A 210 9.97 10.07 -16.25
C ALA A 210 10.49 11.23 -15.40
N LEU A 211 11.56 11.91 -15.80
CA LEU A 211 12.24 12.92 -14.99
C LEU A 211 11.30 14.06 -14.51
N PRO A 212 10.48 14.70 -15.37
CA PRO A 212 9.53 15.73 -14.91
C PRO A 212 8.56 15.22 -13.85
N VAL A 213 8.02 14.00 -14.04
CA VAL A 213 7.07 13.39 -13.10
C VAL A 213 7.76 13.10 -11.76
N LEU A 214 8.98 12.55 -11.80
CA LEU A 214 9.75 12.28 -10.59
C LEU A 214 10.15 13.57 -9.86
N LEU A 215 10.53 14.63 -10.57
CA LEU A 215 10.80 15.94 -9.97
C LEU A 215 9.55 16.50 -9.27
N LEU A 216 8.37 16.42 -9.90
CA LEU A 216 7.11 16.85 -9.26
C LEU A 216 6.84 16.12 -7.95
N LEU A 217 7.23 14.85 -7.83
CA LEU A 217 7.05 14.07 -6.59
C LEU A 217 7.93 14.57 -5.42
N LEU A 218 8.92 15.44 -5.65
CA LEU A 218 9.65 16.10 -4.57
C LEU A 218 8.84 17.22 -3.90
N MET A 219 7.84 17.80 -4.58
CA MET A 219 7.08 18.96 -4.09
C MET A 219 6.54 18.84 -2.66
N PRO A 220 6.01 17.68 -2.19
CA PRO A 220 5.54 17.53 -0.82
C PRO A 220 6.60 17.82 0.25
N LEU A 221 7.89 17.61 -0.07
CA LEU A 221 9.02 17.76 0.85
C LEU A 221 9.56 19.20 0.91
N LEU A 222 9.23 20.02 -0.08
CA LEU A 222 9.80 21.36 -0.25
C LEU A 222 8.93 22.44 0.37
N GLY A 223 9.56 23.50 0.88
CA GLY A 223 8.89 24.72 1.33
C GLY A 223 8.27 25.51 0.16
N LYS A 224 7.32 26.42 0.46
CA LYS A 224 6.54 27.17 -0.55
C LYS A 224 7.41 27.84 -1.63
N ARG A 225 8.50 28.52 -1.24
CA ARG A 225 9.41 29.20 -2.19
C ARG A 225 10.08 28.22 -3.14
N LEU A 226 10.60 27.11 -2.60
CA LEU A 226 11.31 26.11 -3.39
C LEU A 226 10.38 25.29 -4.29
N ARG A 227 9.08 25.20 -3.97
CA ARG A 227 8.07 24.64 -4.89
C ARG A 227 7.89 25.49 -6.15
N ILE A 228 7.89 26.82 -6.02
CA ILE A 228 7.79 27.74 -7.16
C ILE A 228 9.04 27.60 -8.04
N VAL A 229 10.22 27.60 -7.41
CA VAL A 229 11.50 27.39 -8.12
C VAL A 229 11.47 26.06 -8.88
N LEU A 230 11.06 24.97 -8.24
CA LEU A 230 10.98 23.66 -8.89
C LEU A 230 9.95 23.64 -10.04
N ALA A 231 8.79 24.28 -9.87
CA ALA A 231 7.77 24.36 -10.90
C ALA A 231 8.25 25.11 -12.15
N ILE A 232 9.10 26.13 -11.99
CA ILE A 232 9.74 26.86 -13.09
C ILE A 232 10.91 26.06 -13.68
N ALA A 233 11.69 25.38 -12.84
CA ALA A 233 12.86 24.61 -13.26
C ALA A 233 12.49 23.39 -14.11
N ILE A 234 11.35 22.73 -13.85
CA ILE A 234 10.94 21.51 -14.58
C ILE A 234 10.82 21.76 -16.10
N PRO A 235 10.05 22.76 -16.58
CA PRO A 235 10.01 23.09 -18.01
C PRO A 235 11.37 23.40 -18.60
N VAL A 236 12.25 24.09 -17.87
CA VAL A 236 13.60 24.45 -18.33
C VAL A 236 14.49 23.22 -18.44
N ILE A 237 14.49 22.35 -17.43
CA ILE A 237 15.22 21.08 -17.43
C ILE A 237 14.72 20.18 -18.57
N LEU A 238 13.40 20.11 -18.76
CA LEU A 238 12.81 19.34 -19.84
C LEU A 238 13.20 19.90 -21.21
N ALA A 239 13.11 21.21 -21.42
CA ALA A 239 13.53 21.85 -22.66
C ALA A 239 15.02 21.61 -22.93
N GLY A 240 15.88 21.80 -21.93
CA GLY A 240 17.32 21.54 -22.05
C GLY A 240 17.63 20.07 -22.39
N ALA A 241 16.94 19.13 -21.73
CA ALA A 241 17.12 17.69 -21.98
C ALA A 241 16.57 17.24 -23.34
N LEU A 242 15.55 17.93 -23.88
CA LEU A 242 15.04 17.69 -25.23
C LEU A 242 16.00 18.24 -26.29
N ILE A 243 16.59 19.41 -26.06
CA ILE A 243 17.55 20.04 -26.98
C ILE A 243 18.86 19.25 -27.03
N SER A 244 19.32 18.72 -25.89
CA SER A 244 20.59 17.97 -25.82
C SER A 244 20.49 16.52 -26.29
N ASN A 245 19.29 16.03 -26.63
CA ASN A 245 19.10 14.65 -27.06
C ASN A 245 18.79 14.60 -28.55
N ASP A 246 19.83 14.41 -29.35
CA ASP A 246 19.75 14.38 -30.82
C ASP A 246 18.68 13.39 -31.31
N ARG A 247 18.55 12.21 -30.69
CA ARG A 247 17.53 11.22 -31.08
C ARG A 247 16.10 11.68 -30.86
N MET A 248 15.85 12.49 -29.82
CA MET A 248 14.52 13.02 -29.57
C MET A 248 14.25 14.25 -30.44
N ALA A 249 15.24 15.11 -30.63
CA ALA A 249 15.17 16.21 -31.57
C ALA A 249 14.90 15.73 -33.00
N ASP A 250 15.56 14.65 -33.44
CA ASP A 250 15.34 14.03 -34.76
C ASP A 250 13.97 13.38 -34.87
N SER A 251 13.51 12.70 -33.81
CA SER A 251 12.15 12.12 -33.78
C SER A 251 11.08 13.21 -33.89
N ILE A 252 11.26 14.35 -33.20
CA ILE A 252 10.35 15.49 -33.26
C ILE A 252 10.42 16.18 -34.62
N ARG A 253 11.62 16.37 -35.19
CA ARG A 253 11.81 16.93 -36.54
C ARG A 253 11.10 16.09 -37.59
N ASN A 254 11.27 14.77 -37.57
CA ASN A 254 10.60 13.85 -38.50
C ASN A 254 9.08 13.91 -38.36
N LEU A 255 8.55 14.01 -37.12
CA LEU A 255 7.12 14.13 -36.86
C LEU A 255 6.55 15.46 -37.38
N VAL A 256 7.25 16.58 -37.16
CA VAL A 256 6.84 17.92 -37.61
C VAL A 256 6.91 18.05 -39.12
N GLN A 257 7.86 17.36 -39.76
CA GLN A 257 8.04 17.37 -41.22
C GLN A 257 7.20 16.30 -41.94
N ASN A 258 6.25 15.63 -41.25
CA ASN A 258 5.44 14.51 -41.79
C ASN A 258 6.26 13.42 -42.50
N HIS A 259 7.50 13.18 -42.04
CA HIS A 259 8.34 12.10 -42.55
C HIS A 259 8.08 10.81 -41.78
N ASN A 260 8.44 9.67 -42.39
CA ASN A 260 8.30 8.36 -41.77
C ASN A 260 8.99 8.30 -40.39
N PRO A 261 8.39 7.60 -39.41
CA PRO A 261 8.98 7.48 -38.08
C PRO A 261 10.37 6.83 -38.14
N ASP A 262 11.25 7.24 -37.22
CA ASP A 262 12.56 6.61 -36.98
C ASP A 262 12.41 5.07 -36.88
N LEU A 263 13.34 4.31 -37.46
CA LEU A 263 13.33 2.84 -37.53
C LEU A 263 13.05 2.20 -36.16
N GLY A 264 13.61 2.75 -35.08
CA GLY A 264 13.38 2.26 -33.72
C GLY A 264 11.96 2.51 -33.17
N ILE A 265 11.26 3.53 -33.66
CA ILE A 265 9.85 3.80 -33.32
C ILE A 265 8.93 2.92 -34.15
N ALA A 266 9.22 2.77 -35.45
CA ALA A 266 8.47 1.89 -36.33
C ALA A 266 8.48 0.44 -35.82
N ILE A 267 9.64 -0.08 -35.42
CA ILE A 267 9.76 -1.43 -34.82
C ILE A 267 8.90 -1.56 -33.56
N ARG A 268 8.84 -0.53 -32.71
CA ARG A 268 8.02 -0.57 -31.48
C ARG A 268 6.53 -0.63 -31.79
N PHE A 269 6.05 0.18 -32.73
CA PHE A 269 4.66 0.15 -33.14
C PHE A 269 4.28 -1.21 -33.75
N GLU A 270 5.16 -1.78 -34.57
CA GLU A 270 4.94 -3.12 -35.13
C GLU A 270 4.83 -4.17 -34.01
N VAL A 271 5.80 -4.20 -33.10
CA VAL A 271 5.79 -5.14 -31.96
C VAL A 271 4.56 -4.97 -31.07
N TRP A 272 4.12 -3.73 -30.83
CA TRP A 272 2.90 -3.47 -30.07
C TRP A 272 1.65 -3.90 -30.83
N GLY A 273 1.62 -3.74 -32.15
CA GLY A 273 0.56 -4.25 -33.02
C GLY A 273 0.45 -5.78 -32.92
N GLN A 274 1.57 -6.49 -33.05
CA GLN A 274 1.62 -7.94 -32.90
C GLN A 274 1.18 -8.40 -31.51
N ALA A 275 1.68 -7.75 -30.45
CA ALA A 275 1.26 -8.04 -29.08
C ALA A 275 -0.25 -7.80 -28.85
N TRP A 276 -0.79 -6.73 -29.45
CA TRP A 276 -2.21 -6.41 -29.36
C TRP A 276 -3.08 -7.39 -30.14
N GLN A 277 -2.59 -7.89 -31.28
CA GLN A 277 -3.27 -8.94 -32.04
C GLN A 277 -3.37 -10.23 -31.21
N MET A 278 -2.27 -10.67 -30.60
CA MET A 278 -2.28 -11.84 -29.71
C MET A 278 -3.25 -11.68 -28.53
N PHE A 279 -3.32 -10.47 -27.95
CA PHE A 279 -4.31 -10.15 -26.92
C PHE A 279 -5.75 -10.21 -27.46
N SER A 280 -5.99 -9.67 -28.66
CA SER A 280 -7.32 -9.64 -29.28
C SER A 280 -7.84 -11.03 -29.62
N GLU A 281 -6.94 -11.94 -30.00
CA GLU A 281 -7.26 -13.36 -30.24
C GLU A 281 -7.58 -14.10 -28.94
N ASN A 282 -6.89 -13.79 -27.84
CA ASN A 282 -7.05 -14.47 -26.56
C ASN A 282 -7.20 -13.48 -25.39
N PRO A 283 -8.32 -12.73 -25.30
CA PRO A 283 -8.41 -11.58 -24.37
C PRO A 283 -8.43 -11.99 -22.89
N LEU A 284 -8.97 -13.16 -22.55
CA LEU A 284 -9.07 -13.59 -21.16
C LEU A 284 -7.74 -14.16 -20.62
N THR A 285 -7.06 -14.99 -21.41
CA THR A 285 -5.91 -15.81 -20.97
C THR A 285 -4.58 -15.36 -21.56
N GLY A 286 -4.59 -14.61 -22.67
CA GLY A 286 -3.41 -14.34 -23.48
C GLY A 286 -2.93 -15.58 -24.24
N ALA A 287 -1.85 -15.42 -25.00
CA ALA A 287 -1.19 -16.46 -25.78
C ALA A 287 -0.29 -17.39 -24.95
N GLY A 288 -0.11 -17.11 -23.65
CA GLY A 288 0.84 -17.80 -22.78
C GLY A 288 2.16 -17.05 -22.62
N LEU A 289 2.95 -17.40 -21.59
CA LEU A 289 4.24 -16.76 -21.28
C LEU A 289 5.30 -16.95 -22.39
N GLY A 290 5.34 -18.11 -23.04
CA GLY A 290 6.15 -18.39 -24.23
C GLY A 290 5.39 -18.16 -25.55
N GLY A 291 4.09 -17.85 -25.47
CA GLY A 291 3.24 -17.60 -26.63
C GLY A 291 3.63 -16.35 -27.41
N TYR A 292 4.13 -15.32 -26.71
CA TYR A 292 4.60 -14.10 -27.36
C TYR A 292 5.75 -14.37 -28.34
N SER A 293 6.78 -15.11 -27.91
CA SER A 293 7.94 -15.43 -28.77
C SER A 293 7.52 -16.24 -29.99
N ARG A 294 6.71 -17.28 -29.80
CA ARG A 294 6.16 -18.10 -30.88
C ARG A 294 5.28 -17.29 -31.83
N GLY A 295 4.50 -16.36 -31.30
CA GLY A 295 3.64 -15.49 -32.10
C GLY A 295 4.44 -14.56 -33.01
N ILE A 296 5.53 -13.97 -32.52
CA ILE A 296 6.45 -13.18 -33.36
C ILE A 296 7.12 -14.04 -34.42
N GLU A 297 7.61 -15.23 -34.05
CA GLU A 297 8.21 -16.17 -35.00
C GLU A 297 7.23 -16.59 -36.11
N ALA A 298 5.98 -16.87 -35.76
CA ALA A 298 4.92 -17.23 -36.70
C ALA A 298 4.51 -16.05 -37.60
N ALA A 299 4.42 -14.83 -37.06
CA ALA A 299 4.10 -13.64 -37.84
C ALA A 299 5.19 -13.33 -38.88
N VAL A 300 6.47 -13.50 -38.51
CA VAL A 300 7.57 -13.34 -39.46
C VAL A 300 7.59 -14.46 -40.49
N ALA A 301 7.42 -15.73 -40.07
CA ALA A 301 7.40 -16.87 -40.99
C ALA A 301 6.25 -16.82 -42.01
N SER A 302 5.13 -16.19 -41.65
CA SER A 302 3.97 -15.99 -42.55
C SER A 302 4.06 -14.72 -43.40
N GLY A 303 5.14 -13.94 -43.29
CA GLY A 303 5.32 -12.68 -44.01
C GLY A 303 4.44 -11.53 -43.51
N GLN A 304 3.79 -11.68 -42.35
CA GLN A 304 2.93 -10.66 -41.74
C GLN A 304 3.74 -9.63 -40.94
N ALA A 305 4.97 -9.96 -40.55
CA ALA A 305 5.87 -9.09 -39.81
C ALA A 305 7.30 -9.12 -40.40
N PRO A 306 8.08 -8.03 -40.26
CA PRO A 306 9.42 -7.95 -40.82
C PRO A 306 10.44 -8.80 -40.05
N GLU A 307 11.41 -9.41 -40.75
CA GLU A 307 12.44 -10.28 -40.16
C GLU A 307 13.28 -9.62 -39.07
N VAL A 308 13.40 -8.29 -39.08
CA VAL A 308 14.11 -7.52 -38.04
C VAL A 308 13.59 -7.81 -36.63
N LEU A 309 12.33 -8.20 -36.48
CA LEU A 309 11.74 -8.55 -35.18
C LEU A 309 12.38 -9.79 -34.55
N LEU A 310 12.85 -10.74 -35.36
CA LEU A 310 13.51 -11.96 -34.87
C LEU A 310 14.81 -11.65 -34.12
N GLN A 311 15.49 -10.57 -34.52
CA GLN A 311 16.78 -10.19 -33.95
C GLN A 311 16.66 -9.35 -32.67
N CYS A 312 15.61 -8.55 -32.54
CA CYS A 312 15.49 -7.57 -31.45
C CYS A 312 14.43 -7.91 -30.40
N CYS A 313 13.36 -8.60 -30.80
CA CYS A 313 12.06 -8.36 -30.21
C CYS A 313 11.27 -9.64 -29.87
N THR A 314 11.88 -10.82 -30.02
CA THR A 314 11.28 -12.14 -29.71
C THR A 314 11.08 -12.38 -28.22
N GLY A 315 11.88 -11.74 -27.35
CA GLY A 315 11.83 -11.96 -25.90
C GLY A 315 10.74 -11.20 -25.14
N HIS A 316 10.25 -10.06 -25.66
CA HIS A 316 9.20 -9.24 -25.02
C HIS A 316 8.70 -8.11 -25.93
N ALA A 317 7.52 -7.56 -25.62
CA ALA A 317 6.88 -6.48 -26.39
C ALA A 317 7.43 -5.05 -26.16
N HIS A 318 8.59 -4.89 -25.51
CA HIS A 318 9.18 -3.58 -25.15
C HIS A 318 8.22 -2.64 -24.40
N SER A 319 7.24 -3.20 -23.70
CA SER A 319 6.29 -2.50 -22.85
C SER A 319 5.67 -3.54 -21.95
N ASP A 320 5.71 -3.34 -20.64
CA ASP A 320 5.09 -4.25 -19.68
C ASP A 320 3.60 -4.43 -20.00
N PHE A 321 2.90 -3.34 -20.35
CA PHE A 321 1.47 -3.37 -20.64
C PHE A 321 1.14 -4.30 -21.82
N PHE A 322 1.77 -4.08 -22.98
CA PHE A 322 1.53 -4.92 -24.16
C PHE A 322 2.02 -6.35 -23.94
N ASN A 323 3.13 -6.52 -23.22
CA ASN A 323 3.70 -7.83 -22.92
C ASN A 323 2.78 -8.67 -22.02
N VAL A 324 2.25 -8.10 -20.93
CA VAL A 324 1.32 -8.83 -20.05
C VAL A 324 -0.05 -9.04 -20.70
N ALA A 325 -0.49 -8.11 -21.56
CA ALA A 325 -1.71 -8.28 -22.34
C ALA A 325 -1.58 -9.45 -23.31
N ALA A 326 -0.50 -9.50 -24.10
CA ALA A 326 -0.25 -10.58 -25.06
C ALA A 326 -0.09 -11.93 -24.37
N THR A 327 0.65 -12.00 -23.26
CA THR A 327 0.99 -13.28 -22.61
C THR A 327 -0.09 -13.80 -21.66
N SER A 328 -0.82 -12.91 -20.97
CA SER A 328 -1.70 -13.27 -19.84
C SER A 328 -3.10 -12.62 -19.91
N GLY A 329 -3.42 -11.90 -21.00
CA GLY A 329 -4.74 -11.31 -21.22
C GLY A 329 -5.12 -10.25 -20.18
N ILE A 330 -6.43 -10.11 -19.93
CA ILE A 330 -7.00 -9.20 -18.93
C ILE A 330 -6.45 -9.49 -17.53
N SER A 331 -6.22 -10.76 -17.20
CA SER A 331 -5.64 -11.13 -15.90
C SER A 331 -4.21 -10.61 -15.74
N GLY A 332 -3.43 -10.64 -16.83
CA GLY A 332 -2.09 -10.04 -16.94
C GLY A 332 -2.12 -8.54 -16.66
N ILE A 333 -2.97 -7.81 -17.39
CA ILE A 333 -3.14 -6.36 -17.24
C ILE A 333 -3.53 -6.00 -15.81
N LEU A 334 -4.51 -6.72 -15.24
CA LEU A 334 -4.95 -6.50 -13.87
C LEU A 334 -3.82 -6.75 -12.88
N SER A 335 -3.05 -7.83 -13.04
CA SER A 335 -1.96 -8.16 -12.14
C SER A 335 -0.82 -7.14 -12.17
N TRP A 336 -0.45 -6.65 -13.36
CA TRP A 336 0.52 -5.56 -13.52
C TRP A 336 0.02 -4.24 -12.91
N ALA A 337 -1.25 -3.89 -13.17
CA ALA A 337 -1.85 -2.69 -12.59
C ALA A 337 -1.86 -2.76 -11.05
N LEU A 338 -2.26 -3.88 -10.46
CA LEU A 338 -2.24 -4.06 -9.02
C LEU A 338 -0.82 -4.01 -8.44
N LEU A 339 0.15 -4.63 -9.13
CA LEU A 339 1.56 -4.64 -8.73
C LEU A 339 2.13 -3.23 -8.57
N LEU A 340 1.72 -2.29 -9.43
CA LEU A 340 2.19 -0.89 -9.40
C LEU A 340 1.30 0.06 -8.60
N LEU A 341 -0.03 -0.06 -8.73
CA LEU A 341 -0.99 0.88 -8.15
C LEU A 341 -1.22 0.65 -6.65
N ILE A 342 -1.09 -0.58 -6.15
CA ILE A 342 -1.21 -0.85 -4.70
C ILE A 342 -0.08 -0.14 -3.93
N PRO A 343 1.21 -0.34 -4.27
CA PRO A 343 2.30 0.41 -3.63
C PRO A 343 2.13 1.93 -3.82
N LEU A 344 1.77 2.39 -5.02
CA LEU A 344 1.55 3.82 -5.30
C LEU A 344 0.49 4.42 -4.37
N ALA A 345 -0.65 3.75 -4.18
CA ALA A 345 -1.71 4.20 -3.28
C ALA A 345 -1.31 4.11 -1.80
N LEU A 346 -0.54 3.09 -1.41
CA LEU A 346 -0.02 2.92 -0.05
C LEU A 346 0.89 4.09 0.32
N PHE A 347 1.91 4.36 -0.50
CA PHE A 347 2.87 5.44 -0.25
C PHE A 347 2.25 6.82 -0.43
N GLY A 348 1.41 6.99 -1.47
CA GLY A 348 0.75 8.25 -1.81
C GLY A 348 -0.06 8.86 -0.65
N ARG A 349 -0.67 8.02 0.20
CA ARG A 349 -1.43 8.45 1.39
C ARG A 349 -0.59 9.18 2.44
N HIS A 350 0.74 9.04 2.39
CA HIS A 350 1.65 9.56 3.40
C HIS A 350 2.58 10.67 2.87
N LEU A 351 2.39 11.14 1.63
CA LEU A 351 3.22 12.19 1.01
C LEU A 351 3.26 13.49 1.83
N PHE A 352 2.14 13.84 2.49
CA PHE A 352 2.00 15.05 3.30
C PHE A 352 2.04 14.79 4.81
N SER A 353 2.67 13.68 5.22
CA SER A 353 2.87 13.38 6.64
C SER A 353 3.65 14.50 7.34
N THR A 354 3.23 14.87 8.56
CA THR A 354 3.97 15.83 9.40
C THR A 354 5.29 15.23 9.90
N HIS A 355 5.34 13.91 10.09
CA HIS A 355 6.55 13.19 10.44
C HIS A 355 7.47 13.10 9.22
N LYS A 356 8.61 13.81 9.28
CA LYS A 356 9.54 13.97 8.16
C LYS A 356 10.09 12.64 7.63
N PRO A 357 10.61 11.69 8.43
CA PRO A 357 11.08 10.40 7.93
C PRO A 357 10.01 9.67 7.09
N SER A 358 8.76 9.64 7.58
CA SER A 358 7.64 8.98 6.88
C SER A 358 7.29 9.68 5.57
N ALA A 359 7.30 11.02 5.52
CA ALA A 359 7.02 11.77 4.29
C ALA A 359 8.08 11.50 3.20
N HIS A 360 9.36 11.46 3.58
CA HIS A 360 10.44 11.18 2.62
C HIS A 360 10.38 9.73 2.12
N LEU A 361 10.12 8.75 2.98
CA LEU A 361 9.89 7.36 2.57
C LEU A 361 8.66 7.19 1.69
N ALA A 362 7.58 7.93 1.96
CA ALA A 362 6.38 7.97 1.13
C ALA A 362 6.68 8.51 -0.28
N VAL A 363 7.45 9.60 -0.38
CA VAL A 363 7.90 10.12 -1.68
C VAL A 363 8.77 9.10 -2.40
N THR A 364 9.74 8.48 -1.74
CA THR A 364 10.58 7.42 -2.31
C THR A 364 9.76 6.25 -2.85
N GLY A 365 8.83 5.69 -2.07
CA GLY A 365 7.99 4.58 -2.50
C GLY A 365 7.04 4.95 -3.65
N THR A 366 6.54 6.18 -3.65
CA THR A 366 5.73 6.74 -4.75
C THR A 366 6.57 6.90 -6.01
N MET A 367 7.81 7.40 -5.90
CA MET A 367 8.76 7.52 -7.02
C MET A 367 9.11 6.17 -7.64
N ILE A 368 9.39 5.15 -6.83
CA ILE A 368 9.67 3.80 -7.34
C ILE A 368 8.47 3.28 -8.14
N SER A 369 7.26 3.41 -7.60
CA SER A 369 6.05 2.91 -8.23
C SER A 369 5.70 3.68 -9.52
N ALA A 370 5.77 5.02 -9.47
CA ALA A 370 5.52 5.87 -10.63
C ALA A 370 6.61 5.71 -11.70
N GLY A 371 7.87 5.60 -11.30
CA GLY A 371 9.00 5.35 -12.19
C GLY A 371 8.82 4.04 -12.95
N TYR A 372 8.53 2.94 -12.26
CA TYR A 372 8.28 1.64 -12.91
C TYR A 372 7.04 1.65 -13.81
N PHE A 373 5.99 2.39 -13.44
CA PHE A 373 4.85 2.59 -14.33
C PHE A 373 5.26 3.27 -15.65
N LEU A 374 6.00 4.39 -15.57
CA LEU A 374 6.44 5.13 -16.75
C LEU A 374 7.47 4.36 -17.59
N PHE A 375 8.43 3.68 -16.94
CA PHE A 375 9.38 2.81 -17.62
C PHE A 375 8.66 1.66 -18.31
N GLY A 376 7.69 1.04 -17.63
CA GLY A 376 6.88 -0.06 -18.12
C GLY A 376 6.04 0.26 -19.35
N LEU A 377 5.76 1.53 -19.66
CA LEU A 377 5.11 1.91 -20.91
C LEU A 377 6.02 1.69 -22.14
N THR A 378 7.34 1.69 -21.94
CA THR A 378 8.33 1.78 -23.02
C THR A 378 9.46 0.74 -22.93
N GLU A 379 9.42 -0.11 -21.91
CA GLU A 379 10.32 -1.24 -21.67
C GLU A 379 9.56 -2.35 -20.93
N ALA A 380 9.91 -3.61 -21.17
CA ALA A 380 9.38 -4.76 -20.41
C ALA A 380 10.18 -4.96 -19.12
N THR A 381 9.96 -4.10 -18.13
CA THR A 381 10.75 -4.06 -16.89
C THR A 381 10.66 -5.37 -16.10
N PHE A 382 9.48 -6.00 -16.04
CA PHE A 382 9.31 -7.21 -15.22
C PHE A 382 9.79 -8.50 -15.88
N ASN A 383 10.08 -8.47 -17.18
CA ASN A 383 10.75 -9.57 -17.88
C ASN A 383 12.28 -9.54 -17.70
N ARG A 384 12.83 -8.50 -17.07
CA ARG A 384 14.26 -8.38 -16.78
C ARG A 384 14.55 -8.62 -15.31
N THR A 385 15.43 -9.58 -15.04
CA THR A 385 15.86 -9.96 -13.69
C THR A 385 16.36 -8.77 -12.85
N LEU A 386 17.14 -7.86 -13.45
CA LEU A 386 17.69 -6.69 -12.76
C LEU A 386 16.58 -5.76 -12.23
N PHE A 387 15.67 -5.33 -13.11
CA PHE A 387 14.54 -4.46 -12.76
C PHE A 387 13.61 -5.13 -11.75
N LEU A 388 13.22 -6.38 -12.01
CA LEU A 388 12.32 -7.10 -11.11
C LEU A 388 12.90 -7.21 -9.70
N THR A 389 14.16 -7.60 -9.58
CA THR A 389 14.82 -7.76 -8.26
C THR A 389 15.01 -6.42 -7.57
N PHE A 390 15.36 -5.37 -8.32
CA PHE A 390 15.50 -4.02 -7.77
C PHE A 390 14.18 -3.48 -7.23
N TYR A 391 13.09 -3.65 -7.99
CA TYR A 391 11.74 -3.28 -7.57
C TYR A 391 11.34 -4.00 -6.30
N LEU A 392 11.50 -5.33 -6.28
CA LEU A 392 11.19 -6.18 -5.14
C LEU A 392 11.94 -5.75 -3.88
N LEU A 393 13.26 -5.60 -3.95
CA LEU A 393 14.08 -5.23 -2.80
C LEU A 393 13.74 -3.81 -2.30
N SER A 394 13.59 -2.86 -3.23
CA SER A 394 13.33 -1.45 -2.91
C SER A 394 11.95 -1.26 -2.27
N ILE A 395 10.89 -1.82 -2.88
CA ILE A 395 9.53 -1.72 -2.36
C ILE A 395 9.41 -2.40 -0.99
N SER A 396 10.01 -3.58 -0.82
CA SER A 396 10.04 -4.29 0.47
C SER A 396 10.70 -3.43 1.56
N GLY A 397 11.88 -2.87 1.26
CA GLY A 397 12.65 -2.06 2.19
C GLY A 397 11.90 -0.78 2.58
N VAL A 398 11.40 -0.04 1.59
CA VAL A 398 10.70 1.23 1.82
C VAL A 398 9.35 1.02 2.52
N ALA A 399 8.60 -0.04 2.19
CA ALA A 399 7.34 -0.36 2.87
C ALA A 399 7.55 -0.71 4.35
N ALA A 400 8.51 -1.58 4.65
CA ALA A 400 8.85 -1.94 6.03
C ALA A 400 9.38 -0.73 6.82
N ALA A 401 10.25 0.08 6.21
CA ALA A 401 10.75 1.30 6.83
C ALA A 401 9.63 2.32 7.09
N LEU A 402 8.69 2.50 6.15
CA LEU A 402 7.57 3.42 6.33
C LEU A 402 6.71 3.00 7.52
N VAL A 403 6.32 1.72 7.61
CA VAL A 403 5.54 1.19 8.74
C VAL A 403 6.29 1.39 10.07
N HIS A 404 7.59 1.12 10.08
CA HIS A 404 8.43 1.32 11.27
C HIS A 404 8.45 2.78 11.71
N GLU A 405 8.75 3.72 10.81
CA GLU A 405 8.79 5.17 11.10
C GLU A 405 7.42 5.72 11.51
N LEU A 406 6.35 5.21 10.89
CA LEU A 406 4.98 5.56 11.24
C LEU A 406 4.65 5.11 12.67
N SER A 407 5.09 3.93 13.10
CA SER A 407 4.93 3.49 14.49
C SER A 407 5.85 4.24 15.45
N ALA A 408 7.08 4.54 15.04
CA ALA A 408 8.07 5.24 15.86
C ALA A 408 7.72 6.71 16.09
N SER A 409 6.92 7.32 15.21
CA SER A 409 6.52 8.74 15.32
C SER A 409 5.62 9.06 16.53
N CYS A 410 4.98 8.08 17.16
CA CYS A 410 4.05 8.28 18.26
C CYS A 410 4.75 8.19 19.63
N THR A 411 5.46 9.25 20.02
CA THR A 411 6.24 9.32 21.28
C THR A 411 5.72 10.32 22.30
N GLY A 412 4.66 11.06 21.97
CA GLY A 412 4.17 12.14 22.82
C GLY A 412 3.50 11.60 24.08
N ARG A 413 3.74 12.27 25.21
CA ARG A 413 2.97 12.06 26.45
C ARG A 413 1.85 13.07 26.51
N ARG A 414 0.64 12.62 26.80
CA ARG A 414 -0.53 13.49 26.88
C ARG A 414 -0.38 14.53 27.99
N SER A 415 -0.91 15.73 27.75
CA SER A 415 -0.90 16.88 28.67
C SER A 415 -2.27 17.15 29.30
N VAL A 416 -3.27 16.32 28.96
CA VAL A 416 -4.68 16.45 29.34
C VAL A 416 -5.18 15.19 30.02
N LYS A 417 -6.23 15.33 30.85
CA LYS A 417 -6.87 14.19 31.51
C LYS A 417 -7.89 13.51 30.61
N VAL A 418 -7.95 12.18 30.68
CA VAL A 418 -8.86 11.33 29.89
C VAL A 418 -9.70 10.46 30.81
N SER A 419 -11.02 10.59 30.72
CA SER A 419 -11.98 9.66 31.33
C SER A 419 -12.43 8.63 30.30
N ALA A 420 -12.29 7.34 30.59
CA ALA A 420 -12.95 6.30 29.81
C ALA A 420 -14.34 6.02 30.36
N THR A 421 -15.34 6.00 29.49
CA THR A 421 -16.73 5.66 29.86
C THR A 421 -17.15 4.39 29.15
N ILE A 422 -17.64 3.41 29.92
CA ILE A 422 -18.09 2.11 29.44
C ILE A 422 -19.51 1.88 29.96
N ILE A 423 -20.40 1.44 29.08
CA ILE A 423 -21.71 0.92 29.46
C ILE A 423 -21.70 -0.59 29.21
N THR A 424 -22.29 -1.37 30.11
CA THR A 424 -22.19 -2.83 30.04
C THR A 424 -23.44 -3.55 30.56
N LYS A 425 -23.62 -4.79 30.10
CA LYS A 425 -24.58 -5.77 30.62
C LYS A 425 -24.18 -7.18 30.20
N ASN A 426 -23.88 -8.05 31.16
CA ASN A 426 -23.50 -9.46 30.96
C ASN A 426 -22.30 -9.64 30.01
N GLU A 427 -21.15 -9.05 30.37
CA GLU A 427 -19.90 -9.01 29.59
C GLU A 427 -18.72 -9.58 30.40
N GLU A 428 -18.93 -10.59 31.25
CA GLU A 428 -17.87 -11.15 32.10
C GLU A 428 -16.64 -11.66 31.30
N HIS A 429 -16.85 -12.10 30.06
CA HIS A 429 -15.79 -12.57 29.16
C HIS A 429 -14.96 -11.46 28.54
N HIS A 430 -15.41 -10.21 28.61
CA HIS A 430 -14.85 -9.10 27.85
C HIS A 430 -14.45 -7.91 28.73
N ILE A 431 -15.15 -7.68 29.83
CA ILE A 431 -14.99 -6.45 30.61
C ILE A 431 -13.58 -6.29 31.19
N ALA A 432 -12.92 -7.36 31.66
CA ALA A 432 -11.55 -7.28 32.20
C ALA A 432 -10.54 -6.73 31.18
N ASP A 433 -10.44 -7.39 30.01
CA ASP A 433 -9.53 -6.97 28.95
C ASP A 433 -9.87 -5.55 28.42
N CYS A 434 -11.17 -5.19 28.40
CA CYS A 434 -11.62 -3.85 28.02
C CYS A 434 -10.98 -2.80 28.92
N LEU A 435 -11.18 -2.93 30.22
CA LEU A 435 -10.74 -1.96 31.22
C LEU A 435 -9.21 -1.92 31.32
N GLN A 436 -8.54 -3.08 31.24
CA GLN A 436 -7.08 -3.14 31.19
C GLN A 436 -6.51 -2.39 29.98
N SER A 437 -7.12 -2.58 28.80
CA SER A 437 -6.68 -1.86 27.59
C SER A 437 -6.98 -0.36 27.64
N ALA A 438 -8.13 0.04 28.21
CA ALA A 438 -8.49 1.44 28.38
C ALA A 438 -7.51 2.20 29.29
N ARG A 439 -6.93 1.52 30.28
CA ARG A 439 -5.93 2.10 31.20
C ARG A 439 -4.63 2.51 30.52
N LEU A 440 -4.35 2.07 29.28
CA LEU A 440 -3.23 2.57 28.48
C LEU A 440 -3.32 4.08 28.18
N VAL A 441 -4.53 4.65 28.28
CA VAL A 441 -4.80 6.04 27.92
C VAL A 441 -5.64 6.81 28.95
N ALA A 442 -6.46 6.13 29.76
CA ALA A 442 -7.38 6.76 30.71
C ALA A 442 -6.75 7.00 32.09
N ASP A 443 -7.01 8.16 32.69
CA ASP A 443 -6.74 8.43 34.12
C ASP A 443 -7.86 7.91 35.00
N GLU A 444 -9.08 7.96 34.50
CA GLU A 444 -10.32 7.62 35.19
C GLU A 444 -11.12 6.67 34.30
N ILE A 445 -11.66 5.60 34.88
CA ILE A 445 -12.50 4.63 34.19
C ILE A 445 -13.84 4.53 34.92
N ILE A 446 -14.92 4.80 34.19
CA ILE A 446 -16.30 4.81 34.66
C ILE A 446 -17.08 3.72 33.95
N VAL A 447 -17.69 2.83 34.72
CA VAL A 447 -18.52 1.73 34.22
C VAL A 447 -19.95 1.90 34.74
N LEU A 448 -20.90 2.01 33.82
CA LEU A 448 -22.33 1.89 34.12
C LEU A 448 -22.84 0.51 33.71
N ASP A 449 -23.17 -0.30 34.69
CA ASP A 449 -23.75 -1.61 34.53
C ASP A 449 -25.28 -1.54 34.50
N SER A 450 -25.90 -2.30 33.59
CA SER A 450 -27.35 -2.23 33.34
C SER A 450 -28.12 -3.44 33.92
N GLY A 451 -27.70 -3.87 35.11
CA GLY A 451 -28.27 -5.01 35.84
C GLY A 451 -27.73 -6.34 35.34
N SER A 452 -26.41 -6.50 35.32
CA SER A 452 -25.77 -7.79 35.00
C SER A 452 -26.08 -8.85 36.04
N THR A 453 -26.27 -10.08 35.57
CA THR A 453 -26.53 -11.28 36.40
C THR A 453 -25.34 -12.23 36.45
N ASP A 454 -24.31 -11.96 35.67
CA ASP A 454 -23.04 -12.70 35.64
C ASP A 454 -21.97 -11.98 36.49
N ARG A 455 -20.69 -12.36 36.34
CA ARG A 455 -19.60 -11.78 37.14
C ARG A 455 -19.12 -10.40 36.64
N THR A 456 -19.83 -9.75 35.71
CA THR A 456 -19.41 -8.48 35.11
C THR A 456 -19.10 -7.40 36.15
N VAL A 457 -19.99 -7.19 37.12
CA VAL A 457 -19.82 -6.13 38.14
C VAL A 457 -18.66 -6.45 39.09
N GLU A 458 -18.52 -7.72 39.49
CA GLU A 458 -17.42 -8.20 40.32
C GLU A 458 -16.07 -7.89 39.65
N ILE A 459 -15.94 -8.24 38.37
CA ILE A 459 -14.72 -8.02 37.58
C ILE A 459 -14.49 -6.53 37.37
N ALA A 460 -15.52 -5.76 37.00
CA ALA A 460 -15.38 -4.32 36.74
C ALA A 460 -14.81 -3.56 37.95
N LYS A 461 -15.23 -3.90 39.17
CA LYS A 461 -14.75 -3.28 40.42
C LYS A 461 -13.26 -3.49 40.69
N GLN A 462 -12.62 -4.46 40.05
CA GLN A 462 -11.17 -4.69 40.19
C GLN A 462 -10.33 -3.73 39.34
N TYR A 463 -10.91 -3.14 38.28
CA TYR A 463 -10.17 -2.37 37.28
C TYR A 463 -10.65 -0.92 37.10
N ALA A 464 -11.93 -0.63 37.36
CA ALA A 464 -12.54 0.67 37.17
C ALA A 464 -12.55 1.50 38.46
N ASP A 465 -12.51 2.83 38.31
CA ASP A 465 -12.51 3.77 39.43
C ASP A 465 -13.93 4.02 39.94
N ILE A 466 -14.91 4.00 39.02
CA ILE A 466 -16.35 4.12 39.34
C ILE A 466 -17.09 2.95 38.67
N VAL A 467 -17.86 2.21 39.46
CA VAL A 467 -18.79 1.18 38.97
C VAL A 467 -20.16 1.41 39.60
N GLU A 468 -21.16 1.65 38.77
CA GLU A 468 -22.53 1.89 39.23
C GLU A 468 -23.50 0.98 38.47
N VAL A 469 -24.42 0.36 39.20
CA VAL A 469 -25.48 -0.48 38.64
C VAL A 469 -26.75 0.37 38.54
N THR A 470 -27.35 0.42 37.36
CA THR A 470 -28.52 1.26 37.07
C THR A 470 -29.46 0.57 36.07
N ASP A 471 -30.58 1.21 35.73
CA ASP A 471 -31.54 0.74 34.75
C ASP A 471 -31.02 0.83 33.30
N TRP A 472 -31.78 0.29 32.34
CA TRP A 472 -31.45 0.36 30.90
C TRP A 472 -32.41 1.29 30.14
N PRO A 473 -32.16 2.61 30.12
CA PRO A 473 -32.98 3.57 29.36
C PRO A 473 -32.72 3.54 27.84
N GLY A 474 -31.69 2.80 27.40
CA GLY A 474 -31.21 2.76 26.02
C GLY A 474 -29.78 3.31 25.88
N PHE A 475 -29.16 3.08 24.73
CA PHE A 475 -27.74 3.37 24.51
C PHE A 475 -27.39 4.86 24.70
N GLY A 476 -28.16 5.77 24.10
CA GLY A 476 -27.88 7.21 24.15
C GLY A 476 -27.90 7.77 25.57
N VAL A 477 -29.00 7.57 26.29
CA VAL A 477 -29.18 8.05 27.67
C VAL A 477 -28.15 7.42 28.60
N GLN A 478 -27.87 6.12 28.48
CA GLN A 478 -26.89 5.46 29.33
C GLN A 478 -25.47 6.01 29.10
N LYS A 479 -25.08 6.25 27.84
CA LYS A 479 -23.78 6.89 27.53
C LYS A 479 -23.73 8.33 28.02
N GLN A 480 -24.84 9.06 27.99
CA GLN A 480 -24.94 10.41 28.55
C GLN A 480 -24.75 10.41 30.08
N ARG A 481 -25.40 9.50 30.81
CA ARG A 481 -25.22 9.34 32.26
C ARG A 481 -23.75 9.02 32.62
N ALA A 482 -23.07 8.21 31.80
CA ALA A 482 -21.66 7.91 31.99
C ALA A 482 -20.78 9.15 31.71
N LEU A 483 -21.10 9.94 30.69
CA LEU A 483 -20.43 11.19 30.34
C LEU A 483 -20.54 12.25 31.45
N GLU A 484 -21.70 12.35 32.11
CA GLU A 484 -21.93 13.30 33.21
C GLU A 484 -21.07 13.03 34.45
N LYS A 485 -20.61 11.78 34.63
CA LYS A 485 -19.69 11.39 35.70
C LYS A 485 -18.22 11.66 35.36
N ALA A 486 -17.88 11.88 34.08
CA ALA A 486 -16.51 12.04 33.62
C ALA A 486 -15.89 13.38 34.09
N THR A 487 -14.72 13.31 34.72
CA THR A 487 -14.00 14.50 35.23
C THR A 487 -12.90 14.99 34.30
N GLY A 488 -12.43 14.15 33.37
CA GLY A 488 -11.34 14.45 32.44
C GLY A 488 -11.69 15.51 31.39
N ASP A 489 -10.67 16.14 30.82
CA ASP A 489 -10.82 17.11 29.72
C ASP A 489 -11.33 16.43 28.45
N TRP A 490 -10.94 15.16 28.27
CA TRP A 490 -11.31 14.30 27.16
C TRP A 490 -12.05 13.06 27.65
N VAL A 491 -12.94 12.55 26.82
CA VAL A 491 -13.70 11.33 27.08
C VAL A 491 -13.45 10.31 25.98
N LEU A 492 -13.13 9.09 26.40
CA LEU A 492 -13.02 7.91 25.57
C LEU A 492 -14.22 6.99 25.85
N SER A 493 -15.24 7.05 25.01
CA SER A 493 -16.44 6.22 25.16
C SER A 493 -16.26 4.89 24.45
N LEU A 494 -16.07 3.81 25.20
CA LEU A 494 -15.85 2.46 24.69
C LEU A 494 -17.05 1.56 24.96
N ASP A 495 -17.27 0.59 24.09
CA ASP A 495 -18.15 -0.54 24.39
C ASP A 495 -17.33 -1.67 25.05
N ALA A 496 -17.97 -2.48 25.90
CA ALA A 496 -17.28 -3.51 26.69
C ALA A 496 -16.61 -4.62 25.83
N ASP A 497 -16.97 -4.73 24.55
CA ASP A 497 -16.40 -5.64 23.55
C ASP A 497 -15.26 -5.00 22.71
N GLU A 498 -14.80 -3.81 23.06
CA GLU A 498 -13.72 -3.08 22.37
C GLU A 498 -12.40 -3.07 23.16
N ARG A 499 -11.24 -3.08 22.46
CA ARG A 499 -9.90 -3.00 23.09
C ARG A 499 -8.99 -1.99 22.42
N ILE A 500 -8.29 -1.21 23.25
CA ILE A 500 -7.22 -0.32 22.79
C ILE A 500 -5.94 -1.15 22.58
N THR A 501 -5.45 -1.16 21.35
CA THR A 501 -4.14 -1.76 21.04
C THR A 501 -3.00 -0.88 21.57
N PRO A 502 -1.82 -1.43 21.91
CA PRO A 502 -0.66 -0.63 22.32
C PRO A 502 -0.27 0.46 21.30
N GLU A 503 -0.42 0.19 20.00
CA GLU A 503 -0.20 1.14 18.91
C GLU A 503 -1.20 2.29 18.98
N LEU A 504 -2.50 1.97 19.14
CA LEU A 504 -3.55 2.98 19.26
C LEU A 504 -3.38 3.81 20.54
N GLY A 505 -3.02 3.17 21.66
CA GLY A 505 -2.75 3.87 22.92
C GLY A 505 -1.60 4.87 22.79
N ARG A 506 -0.49 4.48 22.16
CA ARG A 506 0.63 5.39 21.85
C ARG A 506 0.19 6.54 20.95
N GLU A 507 -0.61 6.27 19.91
CA GLU A 507 -1.10 7.33 19.03
C GLU A 507 -2.04 8.30 19.74
N ILE A 508 -2.97 7.80 20.57
CA ILE A 508 -3.86 8.63 21.39
C ILE A 508 -3.03 9.53 22.31
N ASN A 509 -2.10 8.95 23.08
CA ASN A 509 -1.24 9.71 23.98
C ASN A 509 -0.42 10.78 23.24
N HIS A 510 0.11 10.45 22.06
CA HIS A 510 0.86 11.40 21.24
C HIS A 510 -0.03 12.52 20.71
N ARG A 511 -1.23 12.22 20.21
CA ARG A 511 -2.18 13.23 19.70
C ARG A 511 -2.71 14.12 20.80
N LEU A 512 -2.88 13.60 22.02
CA LEU A 512 -3.32 14.38 23.17
C LEU A 512 -2.19 15.15 23.86
N ALA A 513 -0.93 15.00 23.43
CA ALA A 513 0.17 15.87 23.85
C ALA A 513 0.02 17.30 23.27
N ALA A 514 -0.41 17.38 22.01
CA ALA A 514 -0.72 18.63 21.29
C ALA A 514 -1.91 18.39 20.34
N PRO A 515 -3.16 18.45 20.85
CA PRO A 515 -4.34 18.12 20.06
C PRO A 515 -4.50 18.97 18.80
N ASP A 516 -4.61 18.33 17.64
CA ASP A 516 -4.86 18.97 16.33
C ASP A 516 -6.31 18.80 15.84
N ALA A 517 -7.16 18.28 16.71
CA ALA A 517 -8.61 18.12 16.57
C ALA A 517 -9.28 18.18 17.96
N ASP A 518 -10.59 18.32 17.97
CA ASP A 518 -11.44 18.28 19.18
C ASP A 518 -12.09 16.90 19.38
N ALA A 519 -11.98 16.03 18.38
CA ALA A 519 -12.63 14.74 18.30
C ALA A 519 -11.88 13.80 17.35
N TYR A 520 -11.79 12.53 17.71
CA TYR A 520 -11.10 11.49 16.96
C TYR A 520 -11.98 10.25 16.75
N LYS A 521 -12.05 9.83 15.49
CA LYS A 521 -12.60 8.56 15.08
C LYS A 521 -11.54 7.46 15.19
N LEU A 522 -11.93 6.33 15.75
CA LEU A 522 -11.05 5.18 15.98
C LEU A 522 -11.48 4.05 15.02
N PRO A 523 -10.70 3.74 13.97
CA PRO A 523 -11.02 2.65 13.05
C PRO A 523 -11.10 1.30 13.76
N TRP A 524 -12.17 0.55 13.53
CA TRP A 524 -12.32 -0.79 14.05
C TRP A 524 -11.39 -1.79 13.36
N ALA A 525 -10.88 -2.70 14.17
CA ALA A 525 -10.33 -4.00 13.80
C ALA A 525 -11.32 -5.07 14.26
N VAL A 526 -12.38 -5.26 13.47
CA VAL A 526 -13.41 -6.27 13.77
C VAL A 526 -12.75 -7.65 13.78
N THR A 527 -12.90 -8.36 14.90
CA THR A 527 -12.34 -9.70 15.11
C THR A 527 -13.48 -10.68 15.31
N ILE A 528 -13.52 -11.71 14.46
CA ILE A 528 -14.57 -12.72 14.45
C ILE A 528 -13.90 -14.10 14.42
N TYR A 529 -14.27 -15.00 15.32
CA TYR A 529 -13.72 -16.35 15.44
C TYR A 529 -12.18 -16.39 15.47
N GLY A 530 -11.57 -15.44 16.21
CA GLY A 530 -10.12 -15.32 16.32
C GLY A 530 -9.40 -14.73 15.10
N ALA A 531 -10.12 -14.38 14.02
CA ALA A 531 -9.55 -13.74 12.84
C ALA A 531 -9.94 -12.26 12.78
N ARG A 532 -8.92 -11.39 12.65
CA ARG A 532 -9.13 -9.96 12.39
C ARG A 532 -9.47 -9.73 10.92
N LEU A 533 -10.55 -9.00 10.69
CA LEU A 533 -10.96 -8.57 9.36
C LEU A 533 -10.38 -7.21 9.03
N ASP A 534 -9.48 -7.15 8.04
CA ASP A 534 -8.90 -5.89 7.56
C ASP A 534 -9.56 -5.37 6.28
N PHE A 535 -10.24 -6.26 5.56
CA PHE A 535 -10.81 -6.03 4.25
C PHE A 535 -12.34 -6.22 4.27
N GLY A 536 -13.00 -6.03 3.13
CA GLY A 536 -14.45 -6.06 3.07
C GLY A 536 -15.11 -4.85 3.76
N ARG A 537 -16.03 -5.10 4.71
CA ARG A 537 -16.82 -4.07 5.39
C ARG A 537 -16.41 -3.78 6.85
N SER A 538 -15.27 -4.30 7.31
CA SER A 538 -14.83 -4.25 8.71
C SER A 538 -14.24 -2.91 9.19
N GLY A 539 -13.90 -1.97 8.30
CA GLY A 539 -13.11 -0.77 8.64
C GLY A 539 -13.89 0.50 8.97
N ARG A 540 -15.05 0.42 9.63
CA ARG A 540 -15.73 1.66 10.10
C ARG A 540 -14.88 2.34 11.16
N ALA A 541 -14.94 3.67 11.24
CA ALA A 541 -14.27 4.46 12.26
C ALA A 541 -15.31 5.23 13.06
N PRO A 542 -15.93 4.62 14.09
CA PRO A 542 -16.81 5.36 14.99
C PRO A 542 -16.04 6.49 15.69
N LEU A 543 -16.76 7.55 16.04
CA LEU A 543 -16.24 8.55 16.94
C LEU A 543 -16.24 7.97 18.36
N ARG A 544 -15.08 7.96 19.01
CA ARG A 544 -14.90 7.33 20.34
C ARG A 544 -14.16 8.24 21.32
N LEU A 545 -13.31 9.15 20.83
CA LEU A 545 -12.51 10.05 21.66
C LEU A 545 -12.87 11.51 21.35
N PHE A 546 -13.22 12.32 22.36
CA PHE A 546 -13.65 13.71 22.15
C PHE A 546 -13.41 14.59 23.38
N ARG A 547 -13.28 15.90 23.18
CA ARG A 547 -13.28 16.89 24.28
C ARG A 547 -14.63 16.90 24.97
N ARG A 548 -14.63 16.79 26.30
CA ARG A 548 -15.85 16.62 27.12
C ARG A 548 -16.81 17.80 27.00
N GLU A 549 -16.27 19.01 27.13
CA GLU A 549 -17.06 20.25 27.21
C GLU A 549 -18.04 20.38 26.03
N GLY A 550 -19.31 20.64 26.30
CA GLY A 550 -20.33 20.90 25.28
C GLY A 550 -20.72 19.71 24.40
N VAL A 551 -20.21 18.50 24.64
CA VAL A 551 -20.63 17.28 23.93
C VAL A 551 -21.78 16.61 24.67
N SER A 552 -22.74 16.05 23.92
CA SER A 552 -23.81 15.22 24.46
C SER A 552 -24.09 14.02 23.56
N PHE A 553 -24.73 12.98 24.10
CA PHE A 553 -25.25 11.87 23.32
C PHE A 553 -26.71 12.14 22.92
N SER A 554 -27.08 11.77 21.69
CA SER A 554 -28.47 11.82 21.25
C SER A 554 -29.34 10.81 21.99
N ASP A 555 -30.60 11.13 22.24
CA ASP A 555 -31.61 10.23 22.84
C ASP A 555 -32.13 9.13 21.89
N ALA A 556 -31.28 8.65 20.99
CA ALA A 556 -31.65 7.59 20.05
C ALA A 556 -31.52 6.22 20.73
N LEU A 557 -32.60 5.43 20.67
CA LEU A 557 -32.63 4.05 21.17
C LEU A 557 -31.65 3.11 20.44
N VAL A 558 -31.35 3.39 19.16
CA VAL A 558 -30.38 2.63 18.34
C VAL A 558 -29.69 3.59 17.36
N HIS A 559 -28.37 3.47 17.17
CA HIS A 559 -27.53 4.36 16.35
C HIS A 559 -27.38 5.77 16.94
N GLU A 560 -27.07 5.81 18.23
CA GLU A 560 -26.72 7.04 18.94
C GLU A 560 -25.61 7.81 18.24
N ARG A 561 -25.72 9.14 18.28
CA ARG A 561 -24.73 10.06 17.75
C ARG A 561 -24.16 10.87 18.90
N ILE A 562 -22.83 10.98 18.89
CA ILE A 562 -22.13 11.97 19.70
C ILE A 562 -22.34 13.32 19.01
N LEU A 563 -23.04 14.21 19.68
CA LEU A 563 -23.36 15.55 19.21
C LEU A 563 -22.19 16.46 19.56
N ILE A 564 -21.34 16.71 18.57
CA ILE A 564 -20.23 17.66 18.71
C ILE A 564 -20.73 19.09 18.39
N PRO A 565 -20.38 20.10 19.20
CA PRO A 565 -20.63 21.51 18.88
C PRO A 565 -20.17 21.91 17.47
N LYS A 566 -20.92 22.81 16.83
CA LYS A 566 -20.58 23.34 15.50
C LYS A 566 -19.19 24.01 15.54
N GLY A 567 -18.40 23.84 14.47
CA GLY A 567 -17.07 24.43 14.33
C GLY A 567 -15.91 23.57 14.87
N ARG A 568 -16.19 22.48 15.60
CA ARG A 568 -15.15 21.57 16.10
C ARG A 568 -14.56 20.68 15.01
N LYS A 569 -13.25 20.44 15.09
CA LYS A 569 -12.49 19.64 14.12
C LYS A 569 -12.53 18.18 14.54
N THR A 570 -12.92 17.31 13.61
CA THR A 570 -12.87 15.85 13.80
C THR A 570 -11.81 15.23 12.87
N ARG A 571 -10.96 14.37 13.41
CA ARG A 571 -9.97 13.59 12.64
C ARG A 571 -10.15 12.08 12.85
N THR A 572 -9.46 11.27 12.05
CA THR A 572 -9.46 9.81 12.20
C THR A 572 -8.05 9.35 12.52
N LEU A 573 -7.89 8.52 13.55
CA LEU A 573 -6.60 7.94 13.93
C LEU A 573 -6.22 6.79 13.00
N ARG A 574 -4.94 6.44 12.96
CA ARG A 574 -4.44 5.31 12.17
C ARG A 574 -4.59 3.98 12.93
N GLY A 575 -4.28 4.00 14.22
CA GLY A 575 -4.35 2.88 15.14
C GLY A 575 -5.74 2.27 15.17
N ARG A 576 -5.80 0.96 15.38
CA ARG A 576 -7.03 0.19 15.30
C ARG A 576 -7.56 -0.13 16.68
N LEU A 577 -8.86 0.03 16.85
CA LEU A 577 -9.63 -0.39 18.02
C LEU A 577 -10.15 -1.79 17.75
N THR A 578 -9.64 -2.80 18.45
CA THR A 578 -10.12 -4.18 18.29
C THR A 578 -11.57 -4.24 18.74
N HIS A 579 -12.43 -4.89 17.95
CA HIS A 579 -13.87 -4.99 18.25
C HIS A 579 -14.37 -6.43 18.08
N TYR A 580 -14.84 -7.03 19.17
CA TYR A 580 -15.37 -8.40 19.19
C TYR A 580 -16.88 -8.41 18.96
N THR A 581 -17.30 -8.33 17.70
CA THR A 581 -18.72 -8.11 17.36
C THR A 581 -19.64 -9.32 17.60
N HIS A 582 -19.09 -10.54 17.59
CA HIS A 582 -19.85 -11.79 17.71
C HIS A 582 -19.16 -12.77 18.66
N ARG A 583 -19.96 -13.38 19.54
CA ARG A 583 -19.55 -14.46 20.44
C ARG A 583 -19.35 -15.76 19.67
N ASP A 584 -20.36 -16.12 18.88
CA ASP A 584 -20.42 -17.31 18.06
C ASP A 584 -21.25 -17.06 16.79
N PHE A 585 -21.35 -18.10 15.95
CA PHE A 585 -22.09 -18.03 14.69
C PHE A 585 -23.61 -17.94 14.87
N GLY A 586 -24.18 -18.60 15.89
CA GLY A 586 -25.60 -18.53 16.20
C GLY A 586 -26.02 -17.10 16.58
N HIS A 587 -25.26 -16.46 17.46
CA HIS A 587 -25.46 -15.06 17.82
C HIS A 587 -25.32 -14.13 16.60
N SER A 588 -24.38 -14.43 15.68
CA SER A 588 -24.24 -13.66 14.43
C SER A 588 -25.48 -13.78 13.53
N LEU A 589 -26.06 -14.98 13.40
CA LEU A 589 -27.27 -15.22 12.60
C LEU A 589 -28.50 -14.51 13.19
N GLU A 590 -28.74 -14.64 14.49
CA GLU A 590 -29.87 -14.00 15.18
C GLU A 590 -29.80 -12.48 15.01
N LYS A 591 -28.61 -11.91 15.29
CA LYS A 591 -28.35 -10.47 15.12
C LYS A 591 -28.61 -10.06 13.67
N SER A 592 -28.07 -10.80 12.70
CA SER A 592 -28.23 -10.55 11.27
C SER A 592 -29.70 -10.54 10.82
N ALA A 593 -30.50 -11.50 11.29
CA ALA A 593 -31.93 -11.58 11.00
C ALA A 593 -32.69 -10.38 11.58
N LYS A 594 -32.44 -10.05 12.85
CA LYS A 594 -33.05 -8.89 13.52
C LYS A 594 -32.72 -7.57 12.81
N TYR A 595 -31.46 -7.34 12.45
CA TYR A 595 -31.05 -6.14 11.71
C TYR A 595 -31.64 -6.08 10.29
N ALA A 596 -31.78 -7.23 9.61
CA ALA A 596 -32.42 -7.27 8.29
C ALA A 596 -33.90 -6.86 8.38
N TRP A 597 -34.64 -7.39 9.36
CA TRP A 597 -36.04 -7.08 9.59
C TRP A 597 -36.29 -5.64 10.04
N LEU A 598 -35.50 -5.12 11.00
CA LEU A 598 -35.57 -3.70 11.36
C LEU A 598 -35.30 -2.80 10.14
N GLY A 599 -34.35 -3.21 9.29
CA GLY A 599 -34.05 -2.51 8.04
C GLY A 599 -35.17 -2.55 7.00
N SER A 600 -36.01 -3.60 6.97
CA SER A 600 -37.18 -3.65 6.08
C SER A 600 -38.27 -2.70 6.58
N LEU A 601 -38.59 -2.74 7.88
CA LEU A 601 -39.58 -1.86 8.53
C LEU A 601 -39.23 -0.38 8.33
N GLU A 602 -37.98 0.01 8.56
CA GLU A 602 -37.54 1.40 8.39
C GLU A 602 -37.67 1.87 6.94
N LYS A 603 -37.31 1.02 5.97
CA LYS A 603 -37.46 1.36 4.55
C LYS A 603 -38.93 1.48 4.16
N HIS A 604 -39.75 0.60 4.70
CA HIS A 604 -41.19 0.59 4.48
C HIS A 604 -41.85 1.87 5.00
N ARG A 605 -41.51 2.29 6.24
CA ARG A 605 -41.93 3.58 6.82
C ARG A 605 -41.54 4.79 5.97
N ARG A 606 -40.41 4.72 5.25
CA ARG A 606 -39.97 5.76 4.31
C ARG A 606 -40.64 5.68 2.93
N GLY A 607 -41.69 4.89 2.78
CA GLY A 607 -42.43 4.71 1.53
C GLY A 607 -41.66 3.97 0.43
N LYS A 608 -40.52 3.31 0.74
CA LYS A 608 -39.81 2.50 -0.25
C LYS A 608 -40.61 1.23 -0.52
N LYS A 609 -40.70 0.85 -1.79
CA LYS A 609 -41.44 -0.33 -2.25
C LYS A 609 -40.55 -1.22 -3.10
N ASN A 610 -40.74 -2.53 -2.98
CA ASN A 610 -40.14 -3.54 -3.85
C ASN A 610 -41.26 -4.38 -4.44
N ARG A 611 -41.39 -4.43 -5.77
CA ARG A 611 -42.45 -5.17 -6.46
C ARG A 611 -42.08 -6.62 -6.80
N THR A 612 -40.79 -6.92 -6.98
CA THR A 612 -40.29 -8.23 -7.44
C THR A 612 -39.19 -8.78 -6.54
N MET A 613 -39.03 -10.11 -6.56
CA MET A 613 -37.94 -10.83 -5.85
C MET A 613 -36.59 -10.80 -6.57
N ILE A 614 -36.56 -10.42 -7.85
CA ILE A 614 -35.32 -10.26 -8.62
C ILE A 614 -34.41 -9.21 -7.97
N TYR A 615 -34.98 -8.08 -7.53
CA TYR A 615 -34.20 -6.99 -6.93
C TYR A 615 -33.48 -7.40 -5.63
N PRO A 616 -34.14 -8.04 -4.63
CA PRO A 616 -33.46 -8.63 -3.48
C PRO A 616 -32.30 -9.57 -3.86
N THR A 617 -32.51 -10.50 -4.80
CA THR A 617 -31.50 -11.49 -5.22
C THR A 617 -30.28 -10.80 -5.82
N VAL A 618 -30.48 -9.92 -6.81
CA VAL A 618 -29.39 -9.17 -7.44
C VAL A 618 -28.66 -8.32 -6.41
N ARG A 619 -29.37 -7.67 -5.48
CA ARG A 619 -28.73 -6.89 -4.39
C ARG A 619 -27.89 -7.74 -3.45
N GLY A 620 -28.34 -8.96 -3.13
CA GLY A 620 -27.57 -9.92 -2.35
C GLY A 620 -26.25 -10.30 -3.05
N VAL A 621 -26.34 -10.74 -4.30
CA VAL A 621 -25.19 -11.13 -5.13
C VAL A 621 -24.21 -9.96 -5.31
N LEU A 622 -24.70 -8.77 -5.66
CA LEU A 622 -23.85 -7.58 -5.79
C LEU A 622 -23.18 -7.19 -4.47
N THR A 623 -23.84 -7.42 -3.33
CA THR A 623 -23.23 -7.17 -2.02
C THR A 623 -22.10 -8.17 -1.73
N PHE A 624 -22.28 -9.45 -2.08
CA PHE A 624 -21.21 -10.44 -1.99
C PHE A 624 -20.01 -10.02 -2.86
N ILE A 625 -20.24 -9.70 -4.14
CA ILE A 625 -19.18 -9.27 -5.07
C ILE A 625 -18.46 -8.02 -4.52
N GLN A 626 -19.22 -7.05 -4.02
CA GLN A 626 -18.66 -5.82 -3.46
C GLN A 626 -17.79 -6.08 -2.22
N VAL A 627 -18.27 -6.90 -1.28
CA VAL A 627 -17.57 -7.14 -0.01
C VAL A 627 -16.39 -8.08 -0.21
N TYR A 628 -16.57 -9.15 -0.98
CA TYR A 628 -15.57 -10.20 -1.13
C TYR A 628 -14.49 -9.82 -2.15
N PHE A 629 -14.86 -9.46 -3.39
CA PHE A 629 -13.90 -9.18 -4.47
C PHE A 629 -13.44 -7.72 -4.50
N ILE A 630 -14.36 -6.77 -4.64
CA ILE A 630 -14.01 -5.34 -4.85
C ILE A 630 -13.31 -4.75 -3.62
N ARG A 631 -13.72 -5.16 -2.42
CA ARG A 631 -13.12 -4.72 -1.16
C ARG A 631 -12.08 -5.69 -0.60
N PHE A 632 -11.63 -6.65 -1.40
CA PHE A 632 -10.59 -7.63 -1.04
C PHE A 632 -10.90 -8.47 0.21
N GLY A 633 -12.18 -8.69 0.54
CA GLY A 633 -12.60 -9.51 1.68
C GLY A 633 -12.04 -10.95 1.64
N PHE A 634 -11.72 -11.47 0.45
CA PHE A 634 -11.04 -12.77 0.31
C PHE A 634 -9.66 -12.82 0.96
N LEU A 635 -8.98 -11.68 1.14
CA LEU A 635 -7.69 -11.63 1.81
C LEU A 635 -7.79 -11.99 3.29
N ASP A 636 -8.97 -11.86 3.91
CA ASP A 636 -9.24 -12.27 5.28
C ASP A 636 -9.58 -13.78 5.41
N GLY A 637 -9.38 -14.56 4.34
CA GLY A 637 -9.51 -16.02 4.34
C GLY A 637 -10.95 -16.49 4.56
N ALA A 638 -11.11 -17.61 5.28
CA ALA A 638 -12.41 -18.26 5.50
C ALA A 638 -13.40 -17.34 6.26
N VAL A 639 -12.93 -16.59 7.26
CA VAL A 639 -13.79 -15.66 8.02
C VAL A 639 -14.21 -14.47 7.16
N GLY A 640 -13.33 -13.99 6.27
CA GLY A 640 -13.67 -12.99 5.27
C GLY A 640 -14.77 -13.44 4.30
N TYR A 641 -14.69 -14.70 3.83
CA TYR A 641 -15.72 -15.31 3.00
C TYR A 641 -17.06 -15.42 3.74
N LEU A 642 -17.05 -16.01 4.93
CA LEU A 642 -18.24 -16.15 5.77
C LEU A 642 -18.92 -14.80 6.03
N THR A 643 -18.12 -13.78 6.36
CA THR A 643 -18.62 -12.42 6.57
C THR A 643 -19.28 -11.84 5.32
N ALA A 644 -18.68 -12.05 4.15
CA ALA A 644 -19.26 -11.59 2.87
C ALA A 644 -20.60 -12.28 2.58
N VAL A 645 -20.72 -13.58 2.84
CA VAL A 645 -21.97 -14.34 2.73
C VAL A 645 -23.03 -13.78 3.70
N THR A 646 -22.68 -13.56 4.96
CA THR A 646 -23.60 -12.98 5.95
C THR A 646 -24.09 -11.59 5.52
N TYR A 647 -23.22 -10.72 4.99
CA TYR A 647 -23.63 -9.42 4.47
C TYR A 647 -24.57 -9.52 3.27
N ALA A 648 -24.34 -10.48 2.37
CA ALA A 648 -25.20 -10.75 1.24
C ALA A 648 -26.58 -11.23 1.69
N GLN A 649 -26.63 -12.17 2.63
CA GLN A 649 -27.87 -12.67 3.24
C GLN A 649 -28.65 -11.56 3.95
N VAL A 650 -28.00 -10.75 4.79
CA VAL A 650 -28.64 -9.60 5.46
C VAL A 650 -29.24 -8.63 4.44
N THR A 651 -28.54 -8.39 3.33
CA THR A 651 -29.03 -7.49 2.28
C THR A 651 -30.21 -8.07 1.53
N PHE A 652 -30.15 -9.35 1.18
CA PHE A 652 -31.25 -10.09 0.57
C PHE A 652 -32.48 -10.07 1.50
N ASN A 653 -32.35 -10.53 2.74
CA ASN A 653 -33.42 -10.63 3.73
C ASN A 653 -34.10 -9.27 3.98
N LYS A 654 -33.32 -8.19 4.02
CA LYS A 654 -33.85 -6.82 4.17
C LYS A 654 -34.78 -6.41 3.02
N TYR A 655 -34.38 -6.70 1.79
CA TYR A 655 -35.18 -6.33 0.61
C TYR A 655 -36.31 -7.31 0.33
N ALA A 656 -36.15 -8.59 0.69
CA ALA A 656 -37.22 -9.59 0.68
C ALA A 656 -38.29 -9.25 1.73
N GLY A 657 -37.90 -8.90 2.95
CA GLY A 657 -38.83 -8.42 3.98
C GLY A 657 -39.55 -7.13 3.58
N LEU A 658 -38.91 -6.23 2.84
CA LEU A 658 -39.58 -5.04 2.30
C LEU A 658 -40.65 -5.41 1.24
N TRP A 659 -40.37 -6.44 0.43
CA TRP A 659 -41.32 -6.95 -0.56
C TRP A 659 -42.54 -7.60 0.12
N THR A 660 -42.34 -8.35 1.22
CA THR A 660 -43.47 -8.94 1.95
C THR A 660 -44.36 -7.89 2.63
N LEU A 661 -43.77 -6.85 3.21
CA LEU A 661 -44.53 -5.74 3.81
C LEU A 661 -45.40 -5.02 2.78
N HIS A 662 -44.86 -4.74 1.60
CA HIS A 662 -45.62 -4.07 0.54
C HIS A 662 -46.87 -4.86 0.11
N ARG A 663 -46.78 -6.19 0.06
CA ARG A 663 -47.92 -7.06 -0.29
C ARG A 663 -48.99 -7.16 0.78
N LYS A 664 -48.70 -6.80 2.03
CA LYS A 664 -49.72 -6.71 3.09
C LYS A 664 -50.55 -5.44 3.00
N ASP A 665 -50.00 -4.38 2.39
CA ASP A 665 -50.68 -3.10 2.22
C ASP A 665 -51.35 -2.93 0.84
N SER A 666 -51.18 -3.91 -0.05
CA SER A 666 -51.80 -3.96 -1.39
C SER A 666 -52.88 -5.02 -1.39
#